data_AF-A0A7D5KIZ2-F1
#
_entry.id   AF-A0A7D5KIZ2-F1
#
_cell.length_a   1.000
_cell.length_b   1.000
_cell.length_c   1.000
_cell.angle_alpha   90.00
_cell.angle_beta   90.00
_cell.angle_gamma   90.00
#
_symmetry.space_group_name_H-M   'P 1'
#
loop_
_entity.id
_entity.type
_entity.pdbx_description
1 polymer ?
#
loop_
_entity_poly.entity_id
_entity_poly.type
_entity_poly.pdbx_seq_one_letter_code
_entity_poly.pdbx_strand_id
1 'polypeptide(L)'
;MYVRGTVAGEVEVRSVSTSYGESDLADVPLRLTDEAQTGTAPPARDDGETAAVAGGRETTTVTLWNKWTESAELLEPGMELLVTNAKQEDYEGEPKFATTGDSYVVVEPSFLVSVTSIRNWVECPRLYYLNKLSGVPLNYPVVKGTLVHEVFGDLLRGRNLEESIEARVEERGLELGLLGETPEAVAEDVRENAKAIEGWLEQGRLTGEERAAAAAEDGAAAAAEDGAAAAAEDGAAAAAEDGAAAAAEDGAAAAAEDGAAAAAEDGAAAAAEDGAAAAAEDGAAAAAEDGAAAAADSSDRAFTPQESSWRSEQLLISETFGIRGRADAVRRGAPVELKTGKNLKKEPRFKDKVQAACYALLLEEHGSDVDTGTLLYTKNSALDRNEETGDLTPAKEFSMGNGLLKYVVRLRNEIAATETAGDIPTGYEADAKCEYCFEQDTCMVVSGRLDQESKAGQIGQSLPDEELEYFDRFYRAIEEERRAVHREYAKLWEQTAEERADDDRALIDLEFVEKQPLEGGRWELRARRTGGATSKLREGDLVLASDGHPVRGDSELAMIERLDDDVVLTADEPVEVTRLDVYPSELTTDRLLVAMHDALLKGAERRKDILFGRADPEFAAIDETVIHNNERQNEAVTKAVGAKDCALIHGPPGTGKTYTIARAIREMIDRGERVLLSAFTNRAVDNALEAVLDQLDDTVDDDRIVRVGSESGVRNDMEPYRLERAGDPEDRVAKIQNAQVVAATTATCGSRVMKEQAFDVALVDEAAQLTEPGTCAAINLAERFVLVGDHEQLPPVVRAEGGTKTVTGDAGDDVSRAHDLTESLFERLVDLYPEAGVMLDRQYRMNQRIQAFPSTEFYDGQLRPATPAVAGRTLDDLEGVSSDALPATLEDPVSFVDVKGDRSQYTDSEEASRIAELIDSYETAGLDRSQIGVIAPFRAQVSEISKHVPDDVTVDTVDRFQGSSQEVIIVSFTATGSLEGPIFEDYRRINVALTRPKRALVLVGDSRALASDPVYERMLEWARR
;
A
#
# COMPACT_ATOMS: atom_id res chain seq x y z
N MET A 1 18.25 -11.39 28.13
CA MET A 1 16.77 -11.30 28.20
C MET A 1 16.32 -10.21 27.24
N TYR A 2 15.09 -10.29 26.73
CA TYR A 2 14.45 -9.16 26.05
C TYR A 2 13.70 -8.32 27.09
N VAL A 3 13.80 -6.99 26.97
CA VAL A 3 13.09 -6.03 27.84
C VAL A 3 12.38 -5.04 26.92
N ARG A 4 11.05 -5.06 26.92
CA ARG A 4 10.21 -4.17 26.12
C ARG A 4 9.29 -3.36 27.01
N GLY A 5 9.08 -2.10 26.67
CA GLY A 5 8.16 -1.23 27.39
C GLY A 5 8.06 0.17 26.81
N THR A 6 7.30 1.03 27.47
CA THR A 6 7.12 2.44 27.11
C THR A 6 7.92 3.33 28.06
N VAL A 7 8.65 4.31 27.52
CA VAL A 7 9.40 5.29 28.32
C VAL A 7 8.42 6.07 29.20
N ALA A 8 8.63 6.03 30.52
CA ALA A 8 7.67 6.49 31.51
C ALA A 8 7.96 7.91 32.05
N GLY A 9 9.09 8.51 31.68
CA GLY A 9 9.53 9.81 32.19
C GLY A 9 10.85 10.26 31.55
N GLU A 10 11.44 11.32 32.08
CA GLU A 10 12.70 11.89 31.57
C GLU A 10 13.86 10.89 31.69
N VAL A 11 14.72 10.89 30.67
CA VAL A 11 15.92 10.06 30.60
C VAL A 11 17.11 10.82 31.18
N GLU A 12 17.80 10.24 32.16
CA GLU A 12 18.96 10.87 32.81
C GLU A 12 20.27 10.29 32.28
N VAL A 13 21.09 11.14 31.64
CA VAL A 13 22.46 10.78 31.21
C VAL A 13 23.48 11.28 32.24
N ARG A 14 24.41 10.42 32.67
CA ARG A 14 25.47 10.77 33.63
C ARG A 14 26.79 10.06 33.32
N SER A 15 27.90 10.74 33.54
CA SER A 15 29.24 10.17 33.43
C SER A 15 29.67 9.51 34.73
N VAL A 16 30.17 8.28 34.66
CA VAL A 16 30.69 7.52 35.80
C VAL A 16 32.13 7.09 35.58
N SER A 17 32.90 7.01 36.67
CA SER A 17 34.27 6.47 36.62
C SER A 17 34.23 4.95 36.76
N THR A 18 34.64 4.25 35.72
CA THR A 18 34.76 2.78 35.67
C THR A 18 36.23 2.36 35.79
N SER A 19 36.48 1.05 35.95
CA SER A 19 37.84 0.50 35.93
C SER A 19 38.59 0.69 34.61
N TYR A 20 37.88 1.11 33.56
CA TYR A 20 38.41 1.28 32.19
C TYR A 20 38.50 2.76 31.76
N GLY A 21 38.06 3.72 32.59
CA GLY A 21 38.06 5.15 32.27
C GLY A 21 36.79 5.86 32.75
N GLU A 22 36.55 7.08 32.28
CA GLU A 22 35.21 7.67 32.36
C GLU A 22 34.31 7.01 31.30
N SER A 23 33.05 6.77 31.63
CA SER A 23 32.07 6.17 30.73
C SER A 23 30.70 6.79 31.01
N ASP A 24 29.97 7.11 29.95
CA ASP A 24 28.60 7.59 30.07
C ASP A 24 27.62 6.43 30.23
N LEU A 25 26.59 6.67 31.04
CA LEU A 25 25.44 5.78 31.17
C LEU A 25 24.16 6.62 31.18
N ALA A 26 23.08 6.03 30.66
CA ALA A 26 21.75 6.63 30.66
C ALA A 26 20.77 5.72 31.41
N ASP A 27 20.07 6.26 32.39
CA ASP A 27 19.02 5.54 33.12
C ASP A 27 17.66 5.90 32.51
N VAL A 28 17.01 4.92 31.86
CA VAL A 28 15.72 5.09 31.20
C VAL A 28 14.61 4.51 32.09
N PRO A 29 13.66 5.33 32.58
CA PRO A 29 12.48 4.81 33.27
C PRO A 29 11.54 4.15 32.27
N LEU A 30 11.26 2.87 32.45
CA LEU A 30 10.49 2.06 31.51
C LEU A 30 9.27 1.43 32.18
N ARG A 31 8.09 1.62 31.60
CA ARG A 31 6.87 0.90 31.96
C ARG A 31 6.78 -0.35 31.08
N LEU A 32 6.96 -1.51 31.69
CA LEU A 32 6.95 -2.78 30.97
C LEU A 32 5.57 -3.09 30.39
N THR A 33 5.53 -3.72 29.21
CA THR A 33 4.31 -4.32 28.65
C THR A 33 3.96 -5.62 29.39
N ASP A 34 2.70 -6.06 29.36
CA ASP A 34 2.25 -7.31 30.00
C ASP A 34 3.01 -8.55 29.46
N GLU A 35 3.67 -8.42 28.31
CA GLU A 35 4.53 -9.40 27.65
C GLU A 35 6.00 -9.40 28.12
N ALA A 36 6.34 -8.67 29.19
CA ALA A 36 7.66 -8.72 29.81
C ALA A 36 7.93 -10.09 30.47
N GLN A 37 8.01 -11.15 29.67
CA GLN A 37 8.58 -12.41 30.07
C GLN A 37 10.09 -12.29 29.95
N THR A 38 10.76 -12.38 31.10
CA THR A 38 12.20 -12.62 31.24
C THR A 38 12.58 -13.93 30.55
N GLY A 39 12.74 -13.89 29.22
CA GLY A 39 12.99 -15.06 28.36
C GLY A 39 14.28 -14.94 27.54
N THR A 40 14.75 -16.08 27.01
CA THR A 40 15.99 -16.22 26.20
C THR A 40 15.74 -16.24 24.69
N ALA A 41 14.49 -16.09 24.23
CA ALA A 41 14.08 -16.05 22.83
C ALA A 41 13.19 -14.81 22.57
N PRO A 42 13.08 -14.30 21.32
CA PRO A 42 12.08 -13.30 20.96
C PRO A 42 10.67 -13.80 21.32
N PRO A 43 9.70 -12.90 21.60
CA PRO A 43 8.44 -13.27 22.24
C PRO A 43 7.56 -14.13 21.33
N ALA A 44 7.59 -15.46 21.51
CA ALA A 44 6.56 -16.33 20.96
C ALA A 44 5.30 -16.24 21.84
N ARG A 45 4.22 -15.66 21.33
CA ARG A 45 2.89 -16.11 21.77
C ARG A 45 2.75 -17.52 21.18
N ASP A 46 2.80 -18.53 22.04
CA ASP A 46 2.41 -19.88 21.65
C ASP A 46 0.93 -19.82 21.27
N ASP A 47 0.58 -20.27 20.06
CA ASP A 47 -0.76 -20.16 19.45
C ASP A 47 -1.84 -21.00 20.18
N GLY A 48 -1.59 -21.41 21.43
CA GLY A 48 -2.34 -22.43 22.15
C GLY A 48 -2.89 -22.08 23.54
N GLU A 49 -2.43 -21.04 24.25
CA GLU A 49 -2.93 -20.77 25.62
C GLU A 49 -3.13 -19.28 25.94
N THR A 50 -4.39 -18.90 26.14
CA THR A 50 -4.83 -17.61 26.68
C THR A 50 -4.48 -17.50 28.16
N ALA A 51 -3.28 -16.97 28.47
CA ALA A 51 -2.91 -16.60 29.84
C ALA A 51 -3.15 -15.09 30.06
N ALA A 52 -4.40 -14.73 30.36
CA ALA A 52 -4.72 -13.42 30.93
C ALA A 52 -4.16 -13.33 32.37
N VAL A 53 -3.02 -12.69 32.56
CA VAL A 53 -2.53 -12.28 33.89
C VAL A 53 -2.80 -10.79 34.06
N ALA A 54 -3.90 -10.46 34.73
CA ALA A 54 -4.16 -9.11 35.21
C ALA A 54 -3.17 -8.76 36.34
N GLY A 55 -2.24 -7.82 36.10
CA GLY A 55 -1.17 -7.51 37.06
C GLY A 55 -0.33 -6.25 36.84
N GLY A 56 -0.93 -5.10 36.53
CA GLY A 56 -0.47 -3.71 36.78
C GLY A 56 1.03 -3.30 36.77
N ARG A 57 1.37 -2.41 35.82
CA ARG A 57 2.05 -1.09 36.01
C ARG A 57 3.30 -1.00 36.92
N GLU A 58 4.28 -1.89 36.81
CA GLU A 58 5.59 -1.65 37.45
C GLU A 58 6.52 -0.87 36.51
N THR A 59 7.00 0.29 36.96
CA THR A 59 8.03 1.06 36.27
C THR A 59 9.40 0.58 36.76
N THR A 60 10.25 0.13 35.85
CA THR A 60 11.64 -0.27 36.13
C THR A 60 12.62 0.74 35.52
N THR A 61 13.91 0.55 35.75
CA THR A 61 14.99 1.31 35.12
C THR A 61 15.81 0.40 34.23
N VAL A 62 16.03 0.86 32.99
CA VAL A 62 16.97 0.24 32.05
C VAL A 62 18.18 1.15 31.89
N THR A 63 19.34 0.68 32.31
CA THR A 63 20.62 1.40 32.18
C THR A 63 21.26 1.08 30.83
N LEU A 64 21.37 2.08 29.96
CA LEU A 64 22.07 2.01 28.69
C LEU A 64 23.53 2.39 28.90
N TRP A 65 24.44 1.59 28.36
CA TRP A 65 25.89 1.79 28.47
C TRP A 65 26.54 2.00 27.10
N ASN A 66 27.68 2.70 27.09
CA ASN A 66 28.59 2.83 25.94
C ASN A 66 27.90 3.45 24.70
N LYS A 67 27.99 2.80 23.53
CA LYS A 67 27.42 3.29 22.27
C LYS A 67 25.90 3.44 22.27
N TRP A 68 25.21 2.87 23.25
CA TRP A 68 23.75 2.96 23.41
C TRP A 68 23.31 4.16 24.25
N THR A 69 24.23 4.85 24.91
CA THR A 69 23.92 6.09 25.64
C THR A 69 23.44 7.19 24.71
N GLU A 70 23.93 7.21 23.46
CA GLU A 70 23.47 8.14 22.41
C GLU A 70 22.01 7.88 22.01
N SER A 71 21.54 6.63 22.03
CA SER A 71 20.12 6.33 21.79
C SER A 71 19.21 6.95 22.85
N ALA A 72 19.75 7.28 24.02
CA ALA A 72 19.00 7.88 25.11
C ALA A 72 18.60 9.34 24.80
N GLU A 73 19.36 10.03 23.93
CA GLU A 73 19.05 11.38 23.46
C GLU A 73 17.84 11.41 22.50
N LEU A 74 17.51 10.26 21.90
CA LEU A 74 16.38 10.09 20.99
C LEU A 74 15.07 9.79 21.73
N LEU A 75 15.12 9.45 23.02
CA LEU A 75 13.98 8.91 23.76
C LEU A 75 13.16 10.01 24.42
N GLU A 76 11.87 10.01 24.11
CA GLU A 76 10.86 10.86 24.77
C GLU A 76 9.85 10.01 25.56
N PRO A 77 9.23 10.58 26.61
CA PRO A 77 8.14 9.90 27.32
C PRO A 77 7.02 9.48 26.37
N GLY A 78 6.58 8.23 26.47
CA GLY A 78 5.56 7.66 25.58
C GLY A 78 6.13 6.83 24.43
N MET A 79 7.43 6.94 24.12
CA MET A 79 8.05 6.11 23.09
C MET A 79 8.21 4.65 23.55
N GLU A 80 8.12 3.71 22.61
CA GLU A 80 8.47 2.31 22.88
C GLU A 80 9.99 2.08 22.85
N LEU A 81 10.48 1.19 23.70
CA LEU A 81 11.87 0.76 23.76
C LEU A 81 11.94 -0.76 23.88
N LEU A 82 12.79 -1.38 23.06
CA LEU A 82 13.21 -2.77 23.18
C LEU A 82 14.72 -2.84 23.45
N VAL A 83 15.11 -3.60 24.47
CA VAL A 83 16.51 -3.95 24.74
C VAL A 83 16.69 -5.47 24.68
N THR A 84 17.51 -5.92 23.73
CA THR A 84 17.84 -7.34 23.57
C THR A 84 19.04 -7.71 24.44
N ASN A 85 19.19 -8.99 24.78
CA ASN A 85 20.31 -9.52 25.57
C ASN A 85 20.62 -8.71 26.85
N ALA A 86 19.60 -8.10 27.45
CA ALA A 86 19.74 -7.31 28.66
C ALA A 86 20.10 -8.23 29.84
N LYS A 87 20.93 -7.71 30.74
CA LYS A 87 21.27 -8.34 32.01
C LYS A 87 20.39 -7.75 33.11
N GLN A 88 19.71 -8.63 33.85
CA GLN A 88 18.98 -8.24 35.05
C GLN A 88 19.93 -8.13 36.24
N GLU A 89 19.77 -7.07 37.03
CA GLU A 89 20.45 -6.86 38.31
C GLU A 89 19.40 -6.51 39.38
N ASP A 90 19.49 -7.16 40.54
CA ASP A 90 18.60 -6.86 41.66
C ASP A 90 19.18 -5.73 42.50
N TYR A 91 18.48 -4.61 42.61
CA TYR A 91 18.88 -3.47 43.45
C TYR A 91 17.77 -3.13 44.45
N GLU A 92 18.08 -3.23 45.74
CA GLU A 92 17.12 -2.97 46.84
C GLU A 92 15.81 -3.80 46.79
N GLY A 93 15.80 -4.91 46.05
CA GLY A 93 14.64 -5.80 45.92
C GLY A 93 13.78 -5.53 44.67
N GLU A 94 14.15 -4.55 43.85
CA GLU A 94 13.51 -4.27 42.56
C GLU A 94 14.42 -4.72 41.39
N PRO A 95 13.85 -5.37 40.35
CA PRO A 95 14.62 -5.76 39.18
C PRO A 95 14.98 -4.52 38.35
N LYS A 96 16.27 -4.34 38.07
CA LYS A 96 16.80 -3.37 37.11
C LYS A 96 17.45 -4.10 35.95
N PHE A 97 17.54 -3.44 34.80
CA PHE A 97 18.13 -4.03 33.59
C PHE A 97 19.27 -3.17 33.08
N ALA A 98 20.29 -3.79 32.49
CA ALA A 98 21.40 -3.09 31.86
C ALA A 98 21.79 -3.72 30.53
N THR A 99 22.20 -2.88 29.57
CA THR A 99 22.75 -3.35 28.29
C THR A 99 24.07 -4.08 28.49
N THR A 100 24.31 -5.13 27.71
CA THR A 100 25.55 -5.89 27.67
C THR A 100 26.35 -5.61 26.38
N GLY A 101 27.50 -6.28 26.23
CA GLY A 101 28.28 -6.26 24.99
C GLY A 101 27.53 -6.82 23.77
N ASP A 102 26.47 -7.61 23.98
CA ASP A 102 25.69 -8.25 22.92
C ASP A 102 24.27 -7.67 22.82
N SER A 103 23.97 -6.62 23.60
CA SER A 103 22.67 -5.95 23.55
C SER A 103 22.51 -5.08 22.31
N TYR A 104 21.28 -5.10 21.79
CA TYR A 104 20.73 -4.08 20.90
C TYR A 104 19.69 -3.24 21.64
N VAL A 105 19.65 -1.95 21.33
CA VAL A 105 18.62 -1.02 21.83
C VAL A 105 17.87 -0.49 20.62
N VAL A 106 16.57 -0.77 20.57
CA VAL A 106 15.69 -0.45 19.44
C VAL A 106 14.59 0.48 19.94
N VAL A 107 14.52 1.69 19.37
CA VAL A 107 13.53 2.72 19.69
C VAL A 107 12.33 2.52 18.78
N GLU A 108 11.09 2.53 19.27
CA GLU A 108 9.89 2.32 18.43
C GLU A 108 9.97 1.04 17.56
N PRO A 109 10.17 -0.16 18.13
CA PRO A 109 10.36 -1.40 17.36
C PRO A 109 9.18 -1.72 16.41
N SER A 110 7.97 -1.29 16.73
CA SER A 110 6.79 -1.45 15.86
C SER A 110 6.78 -0.53 14.63
N PHE A 111 7.68 0.47 14.55
CA PHE A 111 7.87 1.30 13.37
C PHE A 111 8.86 0.65 12.39
N LEU A 112 8.37 0.02 11.33
CA LEU A 112 9.23 -0.64 10.35
C LEU A 112 9.96 0.38 9.45
N VAL A 113 11.29 0.40 9.50
CA VAL A 113 12.13 1.21 8.61
C VAL A 113 12.65 0.35 7.46
N SER A 114 12.53 0.81 6.22
CA SER A 114 13.08 0.11 5.07
C SER A 114 14.61 0.09 5.05
N VAL A 115 15.19 -1.03 4.62
CA VAL A 115 16.63 -1.15 4.39
C VAL A 115 17.14 -0.06 3.46
N THR A 116 16.39 0.26 2.40
CA THR A 116 16.73 1.35 1.48
C THR A 116 16.76 2.72 2.18
N SER A 117 15.86 2.99 3.13
CA SER A 117 15.87 4.24 3.90
C SER A 117 17.10 4.34 4.80
N ILE A 118 17.48 3.26 5.50
CA ILE A 118 18.68 3.23 6.34
C ILE A 118 19.93 3.47 5.49
N ARG A 119 20.02 2.84 4.31
CA ARG A 119 21.11 3.06 3.36
C ARG A 119 21.22 4.53 2.94
N ASN A 120 20.09 5.14 2.58
CA ASN A 120 20.07 6.53 2.10
C ASN A 120 20.36 7.53 3.22
N TRP A 121 19.97 7.21 4.45
CA TRP A 121 20.25 8.03 5.64
C TRP A 121 21.75 8.22 5.89
N VAL A 122 22.56 7.19 5.63
CA VAL A 122 24.04 7.27 5.68
C VAL A 122 24.58 8.35 4.73
N GLU A 123 23.97 8.53 3.56
CA GLU A 123 24.40 9.53 2.60
C GLU A 123 23.92 10.93 2.99
N CYS A 124 22.64 11.05 3.30
CA CYS A 124 21.99 12.28 3.72
C CYS A 124 20.61 11.95 4.33
N PRO A 125 20.38 12.26 5.61
CA PRO A 125 19.08 12.07 6.27
C PRO A 125 17.91 12.72 5.53
N ARG A 126 18.14 13.87 4.88
CA ARG A 126 17.11 14.58 4.09
C ARG A 126 16.61 13.81 2.86
N LEU A 127 17.36 12.82 2.35
CA LEU A 127 16.87 11.97 1.26
C LEU A 127 15.66 11.14 1.67
N TYR A 128 15.58 10.74 2.95
CA TYR A 128 14.42 10.01 3.46
C TYR A 128 13.14 10.84 3.33
N TYR A 129 13.19 12.12 3.69
CA TYR A 129 12.08 13.07 3.51
C TYR A 129 11.79 13.35 2.02
N LEU A 130 12.82 13.65 1.22
CA LEU A 130 12.62 14.01 -0.18
C LEU A 130 12.02 12.88 -1.01
N ASN A 131 12.45 11.64 -0.79
CA ASN A 131 11.92 10.49 -1.51
C ASN A 131 10.42 10.29 -1.28
N LYS A 132 9.90 10.66 -0.10
CA LYS A 132 8.44 10.65 0.19
C LYS A 132 7.67 11.70 -0.62
N LEU A 133 8.31 12.81 -1.01
CA LEU A 133 7.67 13.94 -1.70
C LEU A 133 7.77 13.88 -3.22
N SER A 134 8.92 13.47 -3.75
CA SER A 134 9.15 13.47 -5.20
C SER A 134 8.63 12.21 -5.89
N GLY A 135 8.53 11.10 -5.15
CA GLY A 135 8.34 9.78 -5.71
C GLY A 135 9.52 9.38 -6.63
N VAL A 136 9.46 8.19 -7.22
CA VAL A 136 10.54 7.75 -8.11
C VAL A 136 10.30 8.26 -9.54
N PRO A 137 11.20 9.08 -10.11
CA PRO A 137 11.03 9.64 -11.45
C PRO A 137 11.15 8.59 -12.56
N LEU A 138 10.57 8.86 -13.73
CA LEU A 138 10.86 8.12 -14.95
C LEU A 138 12.20 8.62 -15.52
N ASN A 139 13.28 7.89 -15.26
CA ASN A 139 14.58 8.18 -15.87
C ASN A 139 15.30 6.88 -16.27
N TYR A 140 16.17 6.97 -17.28
CA TYR A 140 16.85 5.81 -17.82
C TYR A 140 17.72 5.05 -16.80
N PRO A 141 18.53 5.70 -15.93
CA PRO A 141 19.31 4.99 -14.92
C PRO A 141 18.47 4.10 -13.99
N VAL A 142 17.29 4.56 -13.56
CA VAL A 142 16.38 3.78 -12.70
C VAL A 142 15.77 2.61 -13.48
N VAL A 143 15.31 2.84 -14.72
CA VAL A 143 14.73 1.77 -15.56
C VAL A 143 15.76 0.69 -15.87
N LYS A 144 16.95 1.09 -16.33
CA LYS A 144 18.08 0.17 -16.55
C LYS A 144 18.46 -0.58 -15.27
N GLY A 145 18.51 0.13 -14.15
CA GLY A 145 18.79 -0.47 -12.84
C GLY A 145 17.81 -1.58 -12.50
N THR A 146 16.51 -1.30 -12.67
CA THR A 146 15.42 -2.26 -12.42
C THR A 146 15.54 -3.49 -13.32
N LEU A 147 15.73 -3.29 -14.63
CA LEU A 147 15.93 -4.38 -15.61
C LEU A 147 17.11 -5.29 -15.22
N VAL A 148 18.22 -4.72 -14.77
CA VAL A 148 19.40 -5.51 -14.36
C VAL A 148 19.12 -6.36 -13.11
N HIS A 149 18.31 -5.88 -12.15
CA HIS A 149 17.93 -6.67 -10.97
C HIS A 149 16.91 -7.77 -11.34
N GLU A 150 15.92 -7.46 -12.19
CA GLU A 150 14.94 -8.44 -12.68
C GLU A 150 15.63 -9.58 -13.46
N VAL A 151 16.57 -9.24 -14.36
CA VAL A 151 17.39 -10.23 -15.07
C VAL A 151 18.24 -11.03 -14.10
N PHE A 152 18.80 -10.42 -13.05
CA PHE A 152 19.54 -11.17 -12.03
C PHE A 152 18.67 -12.19 -11.31
N GLY A 153 17.47 -11.80 -10.87
CA GLY A 153 16.49 -12.72 -10.27
C GLY A 153 16.14 -13.88 -11.21
N ASP A 154 15.88 -13.59 -12.48
CA ASP A 154 15.59 -14.59 -13.50
C ASP A 154 16.74 -15.61 -13.67
N LEU A 155 18.00 -15.15 -13.67
CA LEU A 155 19.18 -16.02 -13.73
C LEU A 155 19.34 -16.92 -12.50
N LEU A 156 19.00 -16.42 -11.30
CA LEU A 156 19.00 -17.20 -10.06
C LEU A 156 17.95 -18.31 -10.11
N ARG A 157 16.79 -18.02 -10.71
CA ARG A 157 15.69 -18.97 -10.95
C ARG A 157 15.96 -19.91 -12.14
N GLY A 158 17.07 -19.71 -12.85
CA GLY A 158 17.56 -20.61 -13.88
C GLY A 158 17.09 -20.30 -15.31
N ARG A 159 16.52 -19.12 -15.56
CA ARG A 159 16.27 -18.65 -16.93
C ARG A 159 17.58 -18.38 -17.67
N ASN A 160 17.51 -18.43 -19.00
CA ASN A 160 18.63 -18.04 -19.85
C ASN A 160 18.82 -16.52 -19.85
N LEU A 161 20.08 -16.06 -19.89
CA LEU A 161 20.41 -14.63 -19.88
C LEU A 161 19.74 -13.84 -21.02
N GLU A 162 19.89 -14.31 -22.26
CA GLU A 162 19.40 -13.59 -23.43
C GLU A 162 17.86 -13.57 -23.46
N GLU A 163 17.23 -14.71 -23.16
CA GLU A 163 15.77 -14.81 -23.05
C GLU A 163 15.22 -13.87 -21.96
N SER A 164 15.92 -13.78 -20.82
CA SER A 164 15.51 -12.88 -19.72
C SER A 164 15.63 -11.41 -20.15
N ILE A 165 16.73 -11.02 -20.80
CA ILE A 165 16.91 -9.65 -21.28
C ILE A 165 15.83 -9.29 -22.30
N GLU A 166 15.60 -10.16 -23.29
CA GLU A 166 14.58 -9.94 -24.33
C GLU A 166 13.19 -9.76 -23.72
N ALA A 167 12.77 -10.67 -22.83
CA ALA A 167 11.48 -10.60 -22.16
C ALA A 167 11.31 -9.33 -21.31
N ARG A 168 12.30 -9.03 -20.44
CA ARG A 168 12.22 -7.86 -19.54
C ARG A 168 12.26 -6.53 -20.29
N VAL A 169 13.04 -6.44 -21.36
CA VAL A 169 13.07 -5.24 -22.22
C VAL A 169 11.74 -5.07 -22.96
N GLU A 170 11.16 -6.16 -23.48
CA GLU A 170 9.85 -6.12 -24.14
C GLU A 170 8.75 -5.67 -23.18
N GLU A 171 8.73 -6.18 -21.94
CA GLU A 171 7.79 -5.79 -20.87
C GLU A 171 7.82 -4.26 -20.57
N ARG A 172 8.96 -3.60 -20.82
CA ARG A 172 9.18 -2.17 -20.56
C ARG A 172 8.96 -1.26 -21.77
N GLY A 173 8.41 -1.78 -22.88
CA GLY A 173 8.23 -1.04 -24.14
C GLY A 173 7.73 0.39 -23.99
N LEU A 174 6.64 0.60 -23.23
CA LEU A 174 6.08 1.93 -22.98
C LEU A 174 7.04 2.88 -22.23
N GLU A 175 7.71 2.40 -21.18
CA GLU A 175 8.65 3.22 -20.39
C GLU A 175 9.86 3.62 -21.24
N LEU A 176 10.38 2.68 -22.03
CA LEU A 176 11.49 2.94 -22.96
C LEU A 176 11.10 3.96 -24.02
N GLY A 177 9.91 3.84 -24.59
CA GLY A 177 9.40 4.77 -25.58
C GLY A 177 9.24 6.19 -25.02
N LEU A 178 8.72 6.33 -23.79
CA LEU A 178 8.60 7.63 -23.13
C LEU A 178 9.97 8.27 -22.84
N LEU A 179 10.99 7.44 -22.60
CA LEU A 179 12.38 7.88 -22.45
C LEU A 179 13.09 8.16 -23.78
N GLY A 180 12.52 7.72 -24.90
CA GLY A 180 13.13 7.81 -26.23
C GLY A 180 14.27 6.81 -26.45
N GLU A 181 14.30 5.72 -25.69
CA GLU A 181 15.32 4.67 -25.77
C GLU A 181 14.86 3.52 -26.66
N THR A 182 15.78 2.90 -27.41
CA THR A 182 15.45 1.75 -28.27
C THR A 182 15.64 0.43 -27.53
N PRO A 183 14.78 -0.59 -27.74
CA PRO A 183 14.91 -1.88 -27.08
C PRO A 183 16.30 -2.50 -27.25
N GLU A 184 16.89 -2.39 -28.44
CA GLU A 184 18.20 -2.96 -28.74
C GLU A 184 19.33 -2.30 -27.95
N ALA A 185 19.31 -0.97 -27.82
CA ALA A 185 20.32 -0.22 -27.06
C ALA A 185 20.22 -0.56 -25.58
N VAL A 186 19.00 -0.62 -25.04
CA VAL A 186 18.77 -0.99 -23.64
C VAL A 186 19.17 -2.45 -23.39
N ALA A 187 18.83 -3.37 -24.29
CA ALA A 187 19.24 -4.76 -24.19
C ALA A 187 20.78 -4.91 -24.23
N GLU A 188 21.49 -4.13 -25.05
CA GLU A 188 22.97 -4.09 -25.06
C GLU A 188 23.52 -3.61 -23.71
N ASP A 189 23.02 -2.49 -23.20
CA ASP A 189 23.41 -1.93 -21.90
C ASP A 189 23.15 -2.90 -20.73
N VAL A 190 21.99 -3.55 -20.70
CA VAL A 190 21.64 -4.55 -19.67
C VAL A 190 22.55 -5.78 -19.80
N ARG A 191 22.82 -6.24 -21.02
CA ARG A 191 23.71 -7.38 -21.29
C ARG A 191 25.14 -7.14 -20.82
N GLU A 192 25.67 -5.93 -20.99
CA GLU A 192 27.00 -5.57 -20.47
C GLU A 192 27.09 -5.71 -18.94
N ASN A 193 26.01 -5.36 -18.24
CA ASN A 193 25.92 -5.50 -16.79
C ASN A 193 25.69 -6.95 -16.36
N ALA A 194 24.83 -7.69 -17.07
CA ALA A 194 24.41 -9.02 -16.67
C ALA A 194 25.44 -10.13 -16.99
N LYS A 195 26.33 -9.95 -17.97
CA LYS A 195 27.45 -10.90 -18.22
C LYS A 195 28.37 -11.08 -17.01
N ALA A 196 28.57 -10.03 -16.22
CA ALA A 196 29.32 -10.09 -14.97
C ALA A 196 28.71 -11.11 -13.98
N ILE A 197 27.38 -11.11 -13.95
CA ILE A 197 26.56 -11.89 -13.04
C ILE A 197 26.60 -13.35 -13.45
N GLU A 198 26.39 -13.64 -14.74
CA GLU A 198 26.46 -15.00 -15.28
C GLU A 198 27.82 -15.66 -14.98
N GLY A 199 28.92 -14.98 -15.33
CA GLY A 199 30.27 -15.51 -15.06
C GLY A 199 30.56 -15.71 -13.57
N TRP A 200 30.01 -14.87 -12.69
CA TRP A 200 30.13 -15.04 -11.24
C TRP A 200 29.29 -16.21 -10.70
N LEU A 201 28.06 -16.37 -11.20
CA LEU A 201 27.18 -17.49 -10.86
C LEU A 201 27.80 -18.82 -11.31
N GLU A 202 28.39 -18.87 -12.49
CA GLU A 202 29.14 -20.04 -12.99
C GLU A 202 30.32 -20.38 -12.07
N GLN A 203 31.15 -19.40 -11.69
CA GLN A 203 32.24 -19.60 -10.71
C GLN A 203 31.74 -20.10 -9.34
N GLY A 204 30.50 -19.75 -8.99
CA GLY A 204 29.80 -20.23 -7.79
C GLY A 204 29.22 -21.64 -7.89
N ARG A 205 28.96 -22.12 -9.12
CA ARG A 205 28.41 -23.45 -9.45
C ARG A 205 29.49 -24.52 -9.68
N LEU A 206 30.75 -24.13 -9.95
CA LEU A 206 31.88 -25.05 -10.12
C LEU A 206 32.20 -25.82 -8.83
N THR A 207 32.34 -27.14 -8.93
CA THR A 207 32.84 -28.02 -7.86
C THR A 207 34.30 -27.71 -7.51
N GLY A 208 34.79 -28.16 -6.35
CA GLY A 208 36.18 -27.92 -5.92
C GLY A 208 37.24 -28.41 -6.90
N GLU A 209 36.93 -29.45 -7.71
CA GLU A 209 37.81 -29.96 -8.77
C GLU A 209 37.76 -29.07 -10.03
N GLU A 210 36.60 -28.52 -10.37
CA GLU A 210 36.42 -27.61 -11.51
C GLU A 210 36.99 -26.21 -11.25
N ARG A 211 36.92 -25.71 -10.01
CA ARG A 211 37.61 -24.48 -9.57
C ARG A 211 39.13 -24.58 -9.71
N ALA A 212 39.71 -25.74 -9.42
CA ALA A 212 41.14 -25.97 -9.59
C ALA A 212 41.57 -26.04 -11.07
N ALA A 213 40.66 -26.49 -11.95
CA ALA A 213 40.88 -26.51 -13.40
C ALA A 213 40.75 -25.10 -14.03
N ALA A 214 39.74 -24.32 -13.66
CA ALA A 214 39.55 -22.95 -14.15
C ALA A 214 40.68 -22.01 -13.71
N ALA A 215 41.15 -22.13 -12.45
CA ALA A 215 42.30 -21.38 -11.95
C ALA A 215 43.62 -21.74 -12.67
N ALA A 216 43.72 -22.93 -13.26
CA ALA A 216 44.89 -23.35 -14.05
C ALA A 216 44.89 -22.78 -15.49
N GLU A 217 43.72 -22.44 -16.05
CA GLU A 217 43.62 -21.76 -17.36
C GLU A 217 43.87 -20.25 -17.23
N ASP A 218 43.35 -19.58 -16.20
CA ASP A 218 43.63 -18.16 -15.94
C ASP A 218 45.06 -17.92 -15.41
N GLY A 219 45.63 -18.90 -14.70
CA GLY A 219 47.01 -18.85 -14.18
C GLY A 219 48.11 -19.00 -15.23
N ALA A 220 47.78 -19.37 -16.47
CA ALA A 220 48.77 -19.55 -17.54
C ALA A 220 49.27 -18.22 -18.14
N ALA A 221 48.62 -17.09 -17.85
CA ALA A 221 49.03 -15.77 -18.32
C ALA A 221 49.89 -14.95 -17.32
N ALA A 222 50.03 -15.40 -16.07
CA ALA A 222 50.67 -14.61 -14.99
C ALA A 222 51.84 -15.33 -14.28
N ALA A 223 52.48 -16.30 -14.93
CA ALA A 223 53.67 -16.97 -14.39
C ALA A 223 54.96 -16.48 -15.07
N ALA A 224 55.32 -15.22 -14.83
CA ALA A 224 56.71 -14.77 -14.88
C ALA A 224 56.92 -13.62 -13.89
N GLU A 225 57.82 -13.88 -12.94
CA GLU A 225 58.46 -12.98 -11.96
C GLU A 225 57.88 -12.90 -10.53
N ASP A 226 58.75 -13.34 -9.61
CA ASP A 226 58.92 -13.00 -8.20
C ASP A 226 58.02 -13.60 -7.10
N GLY A 227 58.40 -14.80 -6.64
CA GLY A 227 59.42 -14.94 -5.59
C GLY A 227 59.14 -14.41 -4.17
N ALA A 228 58.75 -15.35 -3.29
CA ALA A 228 59.03 -15.44 -1.85
C ALA A 228 58.20 -14.60 -0.84
N ALA A 229 57.29 -15.31 -0.16
CA ALA A 229 56.69 -14.96 1.12
C ALA A 229 57.60 -15.31 2.31
N ALA A 230 57.48 -14.59 3.44
CA ALA A 230 57.23 -15.17 4.77
C ALA A 230 57.05 -14.14 5.92
N ALA A 231 55.99 -14.39 6.70
CA ALA A 231 55.86 -14.32 8.17
C ALA A 231 55.35 -13.04 8.90
N ALA A 232 54.16 -13.22 9.49
CA ALA A 232 53.70 -12.97 10.89
C ALA A 232 53.68 -11.53 11.47
N GLU A 233 52.52 -11.06 11.98
CA GLU A 233 52.07 -11.16 13.39
C GLU A 233 50.76 -10.36 13.63
N ASP A 234 50.04 -10.76 14.69
CA ASP A 234 48.81 -10.19 15.26
C ASP A 234 48.91 -8.68 15.63
N GLY A 235 47.77 -7.98 15.62
CA GLY A 235 47.69 -6.59 16.11
C GLY A 235 46.27 -6.07 16.31
N ALA A 236 45.89 -5.91 17.58
CA ALA A 236 44.63 -5.42 18.12
C ALA A 236 44.11 -4.09 17.53
N ALA A 237 42.79 -4.03 17.32
CA ALA A 237 42.06 -2.78 17.14
C ALA A 237 41.91 -2.06 18.50
N ALA A 238 42.58 -0.92 18.64
CA ALA A 238 42.41 0.03 19.73
C ALA A 238 41.76 1.31 19.22
N ALA A 239 40.96 1.90 20.11
CA ALA A 239 40.14 3.09 19.95
C ALA A 239 40.85 4.31 19.33
N ALA A 240 40.05 5.15 18.66
CA ALA A 240 40.35 6.55 18.43
C ALA A 240 39.05 7.36 18.45
N GLU A 241 38.76 7.95 19.61
CA GLU A 241 38.11 9.26 19.68
C GLU A 241 39.21 10.32 19.54
N ASP A 242 39.04 11.23 18.58
CA ASP A 242 39.15 12.68 18.75
C ASP A 242 39.15 13.35 17.37
N GLY A 243 38.34 14.40 17.25
CA GLY A 243 38.16 15.18 16.03
C GLY A 243 39.45 15.87 15.57
N ALA A 244 39.70 15.81 14.26
CA ALA A 244 40.37 16.86 13.52
C ALA A 244 40.15 16.66 12.01
N ALA A 245 39.69 17.73 11.38
CA ALA A 245 39.66 17.89 9.93
C ALA A 245 40.99 17.48 9.27
N ALA A 246 40.90 16.65 8.23
CA ALA A 246 41.97 16.49 7.26
C ALA A 246 41.35 16.51 5.85
N ALA A 247 41.70 17.57 5.12
CA ALA A 247 41.44 17.72 3.70
C ALA A 247 41.97 16.52 2.91
N ALA A 248 41.16 16.03 1.98
CA ALA A 248 41.63 15.19 0.88
C ALA A 248 41.48 16.00 -0.41
N GLU A 249 42.59 16.53 -0.88
CA GLU A 249 42.75 17.05 -2.24
C GLU A 249 42.70 15.91 -3.27
N ASP A 250 42.08 16.23 -4.40
CA ASP A 250 42.19 15.68 -5.75
C ASP A 250 41.71 14.24 -6.06
N GLY A 251 40.52 14.18 -6.69
CA GLY A 251 40.47 13.98 -8.14
C GLY A 251 40.35 12.55 -8.67
N ALA A 252 39.13 12.03 -8.72
CA ALA A 252 38.67 11.17 -9.82
C ALA A 252 37.14 11.25 -9.91
N ALA A 253 36.65 11.86 -10.99
CA ALA A 253 35.24 11.99 -11.32
C ALA A 253 34.63 10.59 -11.55
N ALA A 254 33.64 10.25 -10.74
CA ALA A 254 32.62 9.27 -11.10
C ALA A 254 31.29 10.01 -11.00
N ALA A 255 30.73 10.36 -12.15
CA ALA A 255 29.35 10.83 -12.24
C ALA A 255 28.45 9.83 -11.50
N ALA A 256 27.50 10.36 -10.73
CA ALA A 256 26.48 9.59 -10.05
C ALA A 256 25.58 8.89 -11.08
N GLU A 257 25.98 7.70 -11.52
CA GLU A 257 25.16 6.79 -12.32
C GLU A 257 24.36 5.80 -11.45
N ASP A 258 24.54 5.84 -10.13
CA ASP A 258 23.70 5.10 -9.20
C ASP A 258 22.41 5.87 -8.98
N GLY A 259 21.51 5.78 -9.95
CA GLY A 259 20.09 5.86 -9.61
C GLY A 259 19.85 4.82 -8.52
N ALA A 260 19.27 5.21 -7.40
CA ALA A 260 18.77 4.25 -6.43
C ALA A 260 17.85 3.29 -7.20
N ALA A 261 18.29 2.06 -7.43
CA ALA A 261 17.39 0.99 -7.75
C ALA A 261 16.52 0.83 -6.50
N ALA A 262 15.42 1.57 -6.46
CA ALA A 262 14.34 1.28 -5.55
C ALA A 262 13.75 -0.03 -6.08
N ALA A 263 14.32 -1.17 -5.65
CA ALA A 263 13.55 -2.39 -5.58
C ALA A 263 12.28 -1.99 -4.83
N ALA A 264 11.13 -2.10 -5.48
CA ALA A 264 9.88 -1.72 -4.87
C ALA A 264 9.62 -2.69 -3.71
N GLU A 265 10.05 -2.30 -2.51
CA GLU A 265 9.94 -3.12 -1.29
C GLU A 265 8.46 -3.38 -0.95
N ASP A 266 7.59 -2.44 -1.31
CA ASP A 266 6.15 -2.65 -1.44
C ASP A 266 5.88 -2.99 -2.90
N GLY A 267 5.72 -4.29 -3.18
CA GLY A 267 5.65 -4.85 -4.52
C GLY A 267 5.11 -3.88 -5.56
N ALA A 268 5.99 -3.39 -6.44
CA ALA A 268 5.54 -2.70 -7.62
C ALA A 268 4.82 -3.75 -8.48
N ALA A 269 3.50 -3.80 -8.35
CA ALA A 269 2.61 -4.24 -9.42
C ALA A 269 2.68 -3.25 -10.60
N ALA A 270 3.89 -3.02 -11.10
CA ALA A 270 4.17 -2.25 -12.30
C ALA A 270 5.14 -3.07 -13.15
N ALA A 271 4.53 -3.88 -14.02
CA ALA A 271 5.12 -4.71 -15.07
C ALA A 271 5.69 -6.06 -14.60
N ALA A 272 4.83 -7.08 -14.53
CA ALA A 272 5.12 -8.48 -14.88
C ALA A 272 3.81 -9.31 -14.79
N GLU A 273 2.82 -8.96 -15.60
CA GLU A 273 1.66 -9.82 -15.90
C GLU A 273 1.47 -9.75 -17.42
N ASP A 274 2.30 -10.50 -18.14
CA ASP A 274 2.06 -10.90 -19.52
C ASP A 274 2.62 -12.32 -19.65
N GLY A 275 1.80 -13.31 -19.32
CA GLY A 275 2.11 -14.72 -19.40
C GLY A 275 0.94 -15.48 -20.00
N ALA A 276 0.82 -15.44 -21.33
CA ALA A 276 -0.24 -16.11 -22.07
C ALA A 276 -0.15 -17.65 -21.96
N ALA A 277 -1.11 -18.28 -21.27
CA ALA A 277 -1.32 -19.74 -21.37
C ALA A 277 -2.35 -20.04 -22.48
N ALA A 278 -1.88 -20.28 -23.70
CA ALA A 278 -2.70 -20.76 -24.80
C ALA A 278 -3.11 -22.24 -24.57
N ALA A 279 -4.41 -22.50 -24.62
CA ALA A 279 -5.00 -23.83 -24.54
C ALA A 279 -4.60 -24.72 -25.74
N ALA A 280 -4.25 -25.98 -25.45
CA ALA A 280 -4.30 -27.07 -26.41
C ALA A 280 -4.97 -28.30 -25.77
N GLU A 281 -6.20 -28.59 -26.21
CA GLU A 281 -6.84 -29.89 -26.03
C GLU A 281 -6.10 -30.94 -26.87
N ASP A 282 -5.72 -32.07 -26.27
CA ASP A 282 -5.97 -33.42 -26.81
C ASP A 282 -5.54 -34.50 -25.80
N GLY A 283 -6.41 -35.50 -25.61
CA GLY A 283 -6.27 -36.51 -24.57
C GLY A 283 -5.38 -37.71 -24.91
N ALA A 284 -4.99 -38.45 -23.87
CA ALA A 284 -5.07 -39.92 -23.80
C ALA A 284 -4.51 -40.44 -22.46
N ALA A 285 -5.20 -41.44 -21.94
CA ALA A 285 -4.94 -42.17 -20.70
C ALA A 285 -3.58 -42.92 -20.66
N ALA A 286 -3.02 -43.12 -19.45
CA ALA A 286 -3.04 -44.42 -18.75
C ALA A 286 -1.94 -44.54 -17.65
N ALA A 287 -2.40 -44.87 -16.43
CA ALA A 287 -1.86 -45.84 -15.46
C ALA A 287 -0.38 -45.82 -15.03
N ALA A 288 -0.14 -45.67 -13.72
CA ALA A 288 0.18 -46.82 -12.84
C ALA A 288 0.20 -46.41 -11.35
N GLU A 289 -0.44 -47.26 -10.55
CA GLU A 289 -0.45 -47.29 -9.08
C GLU A 289 0.91 -47.71 -8.50
N ASP A 290 1.29 -47.18 -7.33
CA ASP A 290 1.39 -47.97 -6.09
C ASP A 290 1.78 -47.06 -4.91
N GLY A 291 1.02 -47.17 -3.82
CA GLY A 291 1.10 -46.28 -2.66
C GLY A 291 1.94 -46.76 -1.49
N ALA A 292 2.00 -45.92 -0.46
CA ALA A 292 1.97 -46.33 0.95
C ALA A 292 1.78 -45.08 1.83
N ALA A 293 0.63 -45.00 2.49
CA ALA A 293 0.41 -44.13 3.63
C ALA A 293 1.21 -44.64 4.84
N ALA A 294 1.78 -43.73 5.65
CA ALA A 294 1.59 -43.71 7.10
C ALA A 294 2.48 -42.67 7.83
N ALA A 295 1.79 -41.95 8.73
CA ALA A 295 2.16 -41.59 10.10
C ALA A 295 2.99 -40.32 10.36
N ALA A 296 2.33 -39.46 11.14
CA ALA A 296 2.83 -38.31 11.87
C ALA A 296 4.04 -38.63 12.75
N ASP A 297 5.00 -37.71 12.78
CA ASP A 297 5.79 -37.42 13.97
C ASP A 297 6.17 -35.92 13.97
N SER A 298 5.65 -35.22 14.97
CA SER A 298 5.89 -33.81 15.27
C SER A 298 7.04 -33.71 16.28
N SER A 299 8.22 -33.29 15.83
CA SER A 299 9.23 -32.67 16.70
C SER A 299 10.35 -32.05 15.86
N ASP A 300 10.72 -30.81 16.20
CA ASP A 300 11.96 -30.10 15.86
C ASP A 300 12.56 -30.37 14.46
N ARG A 301 12.07 -29.66 13.45
CA ARG A 301 12.83 -29.45 12.21
C ARG A 301 13.58 -28.14 12.29
N ALA A 302 14.83 -28.21 12.74
CA ALA A 302 15.80 -27.16 12.49
C ALA A 302 16.01 -26.99 10.98
N PHE A 303 15.94 -25.74 10.53
CA PHE A 303 16.32 -25.29 9.19
C PHE A 303 17.63 -25.96 8.75
N THR A 304 17.59 -26.73 7.66
CA THR A 304 18.79 -27.23 6.99
C THR A 304 18.76 -26.70 5.57
N PRO A 305 19.44 -25.58 5.27
CA PRO A 305 19.51 -25.08 3.91
C PRO A 305 20.25 -26.12 3.08
N GLN A 306 19.69 -26.50 1.92
CA GLN A 306 20.42 -27.32 0.95
C GLN A 306 21.72 -26.57 0.60
N GLU A 307 22.87 -27.23 0.67
CA GLU A 307 24.23 -26.63 0.61
C GLU A 307 24.54 -25.81 -0.68
N SER A 308 23.59 -25.74 -1.62
CA SER A 308 23.65 -25.04 -2.90
C SER A 308 22.47 -24.08 -3.20
N SER A 309 21.49 -23.88 -2.30
CA SER A 309 20.26 -23.13 -2.64
C SER A 309 20.47 -21.62 -2.59
N TRP A 310 20.23 -20.97 -3.73
CA TRP A 310 19.97 -19.53 -3.82
C TRP A 310 18.51 -19.27 -3.52
N ARG A 311 18.21 -18.14 -2.87
CA ARG A 311 16.88 -17.51 -2.87
C ARG A 311 17.02 -16.14 -3.51
N SER A 312 16.11 -15.80 -4.40
CA SER A 312 16.05 -14.49 -5.05
C SER A 312 14.98 -13.63 -4.40
N GLU A 313 15.22 -12.31 -4.30
CA GLU A 313 14.17 -11.34 -3.95
C GLU A 313 13.44 -11.65 -2.63
N GLN A 314 14.14 -12.17 -1.61
CA GLN A 314 13.52 -12.63 -0.37
C GLN A 314 13.04 -11.44 0.47
N LEU A 315 11.73 -11.37 0.75
CA LEU A 315 11.15 -10.41 1.69
C LEU A 315 11.53 -10.80 3.12
N LEU A 316 12.00 -9.82 3.89
CA LEU A 316 12.39 -9.98 5.30
C LEU A 316 11.75 -8.87 6.13
N ILE A 317 11.12 -9.25 7.25
CA ILE A 317 10.46 -8.34 8.19
C ILE A 317 10.95 -8.69 9.60
N SER A 318 11.46 -7.70 10.33
CA SER A 318 11.94 -7.87 11.70
C SER A 318 10.98 -7.25 12.70
N GLU A 319 10.42 -8.07 13.58
CA GLU A 319 9.69 -7.59 14.76
C GLU A 319 10.65 -7.10 15.86
N THR A 320 11.90 -7.57 15.88
CA THR A 320 12.90 -7.20 16.89
C THR A 320 13.53 -5.86 16.59
N PHE A 321 14.05 -5.69 15.38
CA PHE A 321 14.80 -4.50 14.98
C PHE A 321 13.92 -3.46 14.31
N GLY A 322 12.67 -3.78 13.98
CA GLY A 322 11.78 -2.89 13.26
C GLY A 322 12.38 -2.47 11.91
N ILE A 323 12.94 -3.43 11.19
CA ILE A 323 13.55 -3.26 9.86
C ILE A 323 12.77 -4.13 8.88
N ARG A 324 12.56 -3.64 7.66
CA ARG A 324 12.00 -4.44 6.57
C ARG A 324 12.79 -4.22 5.28
N GLY A 325 12.79 -5.19 4.39
CA GLY A 325 13.35 -5.02 3.06
C GLY A 325 13.33 -6.31 2.25
N ARG A 326 13.72 -6.20 0.99
CA ARG A 326 13.81 -7.34 0.06
C ARG A 326 15.27 -7.54 -0.34
N ALA A 327 15.87 -8.65 0.05
CA ALA A 327 17.26 -8.95 -0.28
C ALA A 327 17.33 -9.46 -1.74
N ASP A 328 18.23 -8.88 -2.55
CA ASP A 328 18.35 -9.26 -3.97
C ASP A 328 18.61 -10.77 -4.11
N ALA A 329 19.51 -11.29 -3.26
CA ALA A 329 19.77 -12.71 -3.16
C ALA A 329 20.28 -13.13 -1.78
N VAL A 330 19.95 -14.37 -1.40
CA VAL A 330 20.51 -15.03 -0.21
C VAL A 330 21.23 -16.30 -0.65
N ARG A 331 22.48 -16.43 -0.20
CA ARG A 331 23.35 -17.57 -0.50
C ARG A 331 23.90 -18.16 0.78
N ARG A 332 23.52 -19.40 1.11
CA ARG A 332 23.97 -20.11 2.33
C ARG A 332 23.73 -19.29 3.60
N GLY A 333 22.59 -18.62 3.69
CA GLY A 333 22.22 -17.75 4.81
C GLY A 333 22.87 -16.37 4.81
N ALA A 334 23.77 -16.07 3.87
CA ALA A 334 24.42 -14.76 3.76
C ALA A 334 23.78 -13.87 2.66
N PRO A 335 23.67 -12.55 2.89
CA PRO A 335 23.11 -11.64 1.91
C PRO A 335 24.09 -11.36 0.76
N VAL A 336 23.54 -11.31 -0.45
CA VAL A 336 24.21 -10.93 -1.69
C VAL A 336 23.44 -9.78 -2.32
N GLU A 337 24.10 -8.65 -2.47
CA GLU A 337 23.48 -7.40 -2.91
C GLU A 337 24.07 -6.92 -4.23
N LEU A 338 23.22 -6.64 -5.21
CA LEU A 338 23.57 -6.17 -6.54
C LEU A 338 23.67 -4.65 -6.56
N LYS A 339 24.68 -4.11 -7.25
CA LYS A 339 24.86 -2.68 -7.46
C LYS A 339 25.27 -2.41 -8.90
N THR A 340 24.51 -1.57 -9.59
CA THR A 340 24.72 -1.28 -11.02
C THR A 340 25.86 -0.31 -11.31
N GLY A 341 26.36 0.40 -10.30
CA GLY A 341 27.54 1.27 -10.41
C GLY A 341 28.88 0.56 -10.39
N LYS A 342 29.94 1.33 -10.69
CA LYS A 342 31.33 0.89 -10.54
C LYS A 342 31.89 1.17 -9.15
N ASN A 343 32.74 0.27 -8.66
CA ASN A 343 33.59 0.50 -7.49
C ASN A 343 34.99 -0.09 -7.71
N LEU A 344 35.95 0.79 -8.00
CA LEU A 344 37.35 0.42 -8.26
C LEU A 344 38.19 0.27 -6.98
N LYS A 345 37.62 0.50 -5.80
CA LYS A 345 38.30 0.28 -4.52
C LYS A 345 38.18 -1.17 -4.10
N LYS A 346 39.20 -1.70 -3.41
CA LYS A 346 39.17 -3.05 -2.84
C LYS A 346 38.03 -3.24 -1.84
N GLU A 347 37.83 -2.25 -0.97
CA GLU A 347 36.72 -2.25 -0.02
C GLU A 347 35.40 -1.84 -0.70
N PRO A 348 34.27 -2.49 -0.34
CA PRO A 348 32.96 -2.02 -0.76
C PRO A 348 32.63 -0.63 -0.24
N ARG A 349 31.70 0.07 -0.90
CA ARG A 349 31.24 1.39 -0.43
C ARG A 349 30.49 1.25 0.88
N PHE A 350 30.75 2.15 1.83
CA PHE A 350 30.23 2.03 3.19
C PHE A 350 28.69 1.95 3.26
N LYS A 351 27.98 2.77 2.49
CA LYS A 351 26.51 2.72 2.40
C LYS A 351 25.97 1.37 1.91
N ASP A 352 26.67 0.71 0.99
CA ASP A 352 26.26 -0.60 0.49
C ASP A 352 26.57 -1.70 1.52
N LYS A 353 27.63 -1.54 2.33
CA LYS A 353 27.90 -2.42 3.49
C LYS A 353 26.79 -2.31 4.54
N VAL A 354 26.29 -1.09 4.76
CA VAL A 354 25.14 -0.84 5.66
C VAL A 354 23.89 -1.57 5.18
N GLN A 355 23.56 -1.51 3.88
CA GLN A 355 22.44 -2.26 3.29
C GLN A 355 22.55 -3.76 3.54
N ALA A 356 23.68 -4.38 3.19
CA ALA A 356 23.89 -5.81 3.42
C ALA A 356 23.93 -6.17 4.92
N ALA A 357 24.37 -5.27 5.80
CA ALA A 357 24.33 -5.47 7.25
C ALA A 357 22.91 -5.42 7.83
N CYS A 358 21.99 -4.64 7.24
CA CYS A 358 20.57 -4.71 7.58
C CYS A 358 20.01 -6.11 7.29
N TYR A 359 20.30 -6.66 6.10
CA TYR A 359 19.86 -8.01 5.75
C TYR A 359 20.51 -9.09 6.59
N ALA A 360 21.77 -8.90 7.02
CA ALA A 360 22.40 -9.81 7.97
C ALA A 360 21.64 -9.87 9.31
N LEU A 361 21.25 -8.71 9.88
CA LEU A 361 20.42 -8.67 11.10
C LEU A 361 19.09 -9.43 10.95
N LEU A 362 18.41 -9.20 9.82
CA LEU A 362 17.15 -9.88 9.50
C LEU A 362 17.36 -11.39 9.37
N LEU A 363 18.36 -11.83 8.60
CA LEU A 363 18.65 -13.25 8.40
C LEU A 363 19.09 -13.95 9.68
N GLU A 364 19.83 -13.28 10.56
CA GLU A 364 20.20 -13.77 11.90
C GLU A 364 18.96 -14.00 12.78
N GLU A 365 17.96 -13.12 12.72
CA GLU A 365 16.68 -13.30 13.43
C GLU A 365 15.93 -14.54 12.94
N HIS A 366 16.03 -14.86 11.64
CA HIS A 366 15.51 -16.08 11.04
C HIS A 366 16.42 -17.32 11.21
N GLY A 367 17.46 -17.24 12.06
CA GLY A 367 18.30 -18.39 12.43
C GLY A 367 19.48 -18.69 11.50
N SER A 368 19.83 -17.77 10.60
CA SER A 368 21.08 -17.87 9.82
C SER A 368 22.29 -17.39 10.62
N ASP A 369 23.45 -18.02 10.41
CA ASP A 369 24.72 -17.56 10.97
C ASP A 369 25.46 -16.71 9.92
N VAL A 370 25.49 -15.38 10.10
CA VAL A 370 25.86 -14.43 9.04
C VAL A 370 27.15 -13.68 9.37
N ASP A 371 28.29 -14.31 9.08
CA ASP A 371 29.61 -13.68 9.29
C ASP A 371 30.10 -12.80 8.13
N THR A 372 29.50 -12.92 6.95
CA THR A 372 29.99 -12.31 5.69
C THR A 372 28.82 -11.82 4.84
N GLY A 373 28.99 -10.68 4.18
CA GLY A 373 28.10 -10.23 3.10
C GLY A 373 28.87 -10.04 1.79
N THR A 374 28.14 -10.14 0.67
CA THR A 374 28.70 -9.97 -0.67
C THR A 374 28.04 -8.82 -1.40
N LEU A 375 28.84 -7.96 -2.01
CA LEU A 375 28.37 -6.87 -2.88
C LEU A 375 28.86 -7.08 -4.31
N LEU A 376 27.94 -7.13 -5.26
CA LEU A 376 28.22 -7.37 -6.68
C LEU A 376 28.07 -6.08 -7.49
N TYR A 377 29.20 -5.50 -7.91
CA TYR A 377 29.28 -4.30 -8.73
C TYR A 377 29.35 -4.65 -10.22
N THR A 378 28.20 -4.63 -10.92
CA THR A 378 28.10 -5.16 -12.29
C THR A 378 28.95 -4.38 -13.29
N LYS A 379 29.02 -3.05 -13.15
CA LYS A 379 29.76 -2.18 -14.08
C LYS A 379 31.27 -2.40 -14.04
N ASN A 380 31.84 -2.98 -12.98
CA ASN A 380 33.28 -3.27 -12.92
C ASN A 380 33.74 -4.22 -14.03
N SER A 381 32.88 -5.17 -14.42
CA SER A 381 33.20 -6.14 -15.48
C SER A 381 33.11 -5.57 -16.89
N ALA A 382 32.42 -4.44 -17.06
CA ALA A 382 32.29 -3.73 -18.33
C ALA A 382 33.45 -2.76 -18.59
N LEU A 383 34.37 -2.57 -17.63
CA LEU A 383 35.51 -1.65 -17.78
C LEU A 383 36.70 -2.33 -18.45
N ASP A 384 37.36 -1.62 -19.38
CA ASP A 384 38.59 -2.09 -20.01
C ASP A 384 39.75 -2.05 -19.00
N ARG A 385 40.38 -3.21 -18.79
CA ARG A 385 41.56 -3.37 -17.93
C ARG A 385 42.78 -2.56 -18.38
N ASN A 386 42.80 -2.10 -19.64
CA ASN A 386 43.86 -1.28 -20.20
C ASN A 386 43.64 0.23 -19.98
N GLU A 387 42.42 0.65 -19.64
CA GLU A 387 42.03 2.07 -19.54
C GLU A 387 41.76 2.51 -18.09
N GLU A 388 41.38 1.58 -17.21
CA GLU A 388 41.02 1.86 -15.82
C GLU A 388 42.03 1.25 -14.83
N THR A 389 42.47 2.05 -13.86
CA THR A 389 43.39 1.62 -12.80
C THR A 389 42.63 1.35 -11.50
N GLY A 390 42.65 0.13 -10.97
CA GLY A 390 42.00 -0.21 -9.70
C GLY A 390 41.63 -1.70 -9.56
N ASP A 391 40.83 -2.02 -8.53
CA ASP A 391 40.25 -3.35 -8.34
C ASP A 391 38.96 -3.51 -9.16
N LEU A 392 39.08 -4.26 -10.25
CA LEU A 392 38.01 -4.55 -11.21
C LEU A 392 37.20 -5.80 -10.86
N THR A 393 37.44 -6.44 -9.70
CA THR A 393 36.63 -7.58 -9.29
C THR A 393 35.19 -7.13 -9.03
N PRO A 394 34.18 -7.80 -9.63
CA PRO A 394 32.78 -7.41 -9.47
C PRO A 394 32.25 -7.75 -8.08
N ALA A 395 32.56 -8.93 -7.55
CA ALA A 395 32.14 -9.35 -6.21
C ALA A 395 33.14 -8.90 -5.14
N LYS A 396 32.65 -8.19 -4.12
CA LYS A 396 33.43 -7.75 -2.96
C LYS A 396 32.80 -8.30 -1.69
N GLU A 397 33.51 -9.21 -1.04
CA GLU A 397 33.12 -9.81 0.24
C GLU A 397 33.67 -8.99 1.41
N PHE A 398 32.91 -8.91 2.50
CA PHE A 398 33.34 -8.25 3.73
C PHE A 398 32.73 -8.92 4.97
N SER A 399 33.41 -8.80 6.11
CA SER A 399 32.95 -9.38 7.38
C SER A 399 31.87 -8.53 8.05
N MET A 400 30.86 -9.20 8.59
CA MET A 400 29.79 -8.63 9.41
C MET A 400 30.25 -8.49 10.87
N GLY A 401 30.91 -7.38 11.18
CA GLY A 401 31.30 -7.09 12.56
C GLY A 401 30.12 -6.60 13.40
N ASN A 402 30.02 -7.05 14.67
CA ASN A 402 29.03 -6.55 15.65
C ASN A 402 28.97 -5.01 15.72
N GLY A 403 30.11 -4.32 15.56
CA GLY A 403 30.14 -2.86 15.49
C GLY A 403 29.37 -2.25 14.32
N LEU A 404 29.36 -2.90 13.15
CA LEU A 404 28.59 -2.49 11.97
C LEU A 404 27.09 -2.78 12.18
N LEU A 405 26.74 -3.95 12.70
CA LEU A 405 25.35 -4.32 12.99
C LEU A 405 24.71 -3.34 13.99
N LYS A 406 25.43 -2.98 15.06
CA LYS A 406 24.97 -1.96 16.02
C LYS A 406 24.85 -0.57 15.42
N TYR A 407 25.73 -0.23 14.48
CA TYR A 407 25.66 1.04 13.77
C TYR A 407 24.39 1.12 12.92
N VAL A 408 24.02 0.04 12.22
CA VAL A 408 22.75 -0.06 11.48
C VAL A 408 21.54 0.19 12.38
N VAL A 409 21.46 -0.49 13.54
CA VAL A 409 20.34 -0.32 14.48
C VAL A 409 20.26 1.13 15.00
N ARG A 410 21.39 1.80 15.23
CA ARG A 410 21.40 3.21 15.64
C ARG A 410 20.85 4.14 14.57
N LEU A 411 21.27 4.00 13.31
CA LEU A 411 20.71 4.79 12.20
C LEU A 411 19.20 4.57 12.07
N ARG A 412 18.76 3.33 12.24
CA ARG A 412 17.34 2.99 12.24
C ARG A 412 16.59 3.66 13.40
N ASN A 413 17.20 3.76 14.59
CA ASN A 413 16.61 4.49 15.72
C ASN A 413 16.50 5.99 15.43
N GLU A 414 17.50 6.60 14.79
CA GLU A 414 17.45 8.02 14.38
C GLU A 414 16.26 8.28 13.45
N ILE A 415 16.04 7.42 12.45
CA ILE A 415 14.91 7.52 11.53
C ILE A 415 13.58 7.42 12.29
N ALA A 416 13.41 6.37 13.09
CA ALA A 416 12.15 6.16 13.81
C ALA A 416 11.87 7.27 14.84
N ALA A 417 12.89 7.77 15.53
CA ALA A 417 12.75 8.90 16.45
C ALA A 417 12.36 10.19 15.71
N THR A 418 13.00 10.47 14.56
CA THR A 418 12.68 11.63 13.71
C THR A 418 11.22 11.58 13.24
N GLU A 419 10.77 10.41 12.78
CA GLU A 419 9.38 10.22 12.35
C GLU A 419 8.39 10.36 13.49
N THR A 420 8.72 9.88 14.69
CA THR A 420 7.86 10.05 15.87
C THR A 420 7.79 11.51 16.31
N ALA A 421 8.91 12.23 16.29
CA ALA A 421 8.95 13.67 16.59
C ALA A 421 8.24 14.52 15.52
N GLY A 422 8.17 14.05 14.28
CA GLY A 422 7.65 14.81 13.14
C GLY A 422 8.63 15.85 12.62
N ASP A 423 9.92 15.67 12.89
CA ASP A 423 10.98 16.57 12.45
C ASP A 423 11.35 16.36 10.99
N ILE A 424 11.75 17.44 10.31
CA ILE A 424 12.19 17.39 8.91
C ILE A 424 13.72 17.44 8.87
N PRO A 425 14.41 16.38 8.41
CA PRO A 425 15.86 16.38 8.34
C PRO A 425 16.42 17.45 7.40
N THR A 426 17.51 18.09 7.80
CA THR A 426 18.16 19.20 7.08
C THR A 426 19.33 18.74 6.21
N GLY A 427 19.87 17.55 6.48
CA GLY A 427 21.11 17.03 5.90
C GLY A 427 22.38 17.43 6.67
N TYR A 428 22.27 18.26 7.71
CA TYR A 428 23.39 18.58 8.61
C TYR A 428 23.64 17.50 9.66
N GLU A 429 22.68 16.59 9.86
CA GLU A 429 22.75 15.49 10.82
C GLU A 429 23.80 14.43 10.41
N ALA A 430 24.24 14.46 9.13
CA ALA A 430 25.33 13.64 8.63
C ALA A 430 26.41 14.46 7.89
N ASP A 431 27.56 13.83 7.64
CA ASP A 431 28.63 14.33 6.76
C ASP A 431 28.25 14.31 5.26
N ALA A 432 26.98 14.63 4.95
CA ALA A 432 26.42 14.65 3.62
C ALA A 432 27.20 15.55 2.65
N LYS A 433 27.39 15.10 1.42
CA LYS A 433 28.13 15.81 0.37
C LYS A 433 27.18 16.22 -0.76
N CYS A 434 26.66 17.45 -0.68
CA CYS A 434 25.64 17.94 -1.61
C CYS A 434 26.13 18.03 -3.08
N GLU A 435 27.43 18.26 -3.32
CA GLU A 435 28.01 18.40 -4.67
C GLU A 435 27.75 17.19 -5.59
N TYR A 436 27.56 16.00 -5.00
CA TYR A 436 27.34 14.76 -5.75
C TYR A 436 25.93 14.18 -5.52
N CYS A 437 25.04 14.94 -4.90
CA CYS A 437 23.68 14.51 -4.61
C CYS A 437 22.81 14.67 -5.85
N PHE A 438 22.21 13.57 -6.33
CA PHE A 438 21.32 13.60 -7.49
C PHE A 438 20.01 14.38 -7.24
N GLU A 439 19.60 14.51 -5.97
CA GLU A 439 18.43 15.30 -5.54
C GLU A 439 18.81 16.74 -5.11
N GLN A 440 20.02 17.23 -5.41
CA GLN A 440 20.44 18.55 -4.92
C GLN A 440 19.48 19.67 -5.35
N ASP A 441 19.12 19.71 -6.63
CA ASP A 441 18.23 20.75 -7.17
C ASP A 441 16.82 20.65 -6.55
N THR A 442 16.26 19.43 -6.50
CA THR A 442 14.97 19.16 -5.82
C THR A 442 15.03 19.63 -4.37
N CYS A 443 16.09 19.27 -3.65
CA CYS A 443 16.30 19.60 -2.25
C CYS A 443 16.29 21.12 -2.02
N MET A 444 17.03 21.87 -2.84
CA MET A 444 17.12 23.33 -2.74
C MET A 444 15.78 24.01 -3.05
N VAL A 445 15.04 23.50 -4.05
CA VAL A 445 13.72 24.02 -4.42
C VAL A 445 12.70 23.74 -3.31
N VAL A 446 12.61 22.49 -2.83
CA VAL A 446 11.71 22.13 -1.72
C VAL A 446 12.04 22.95 -0.49
N SER A 447 13.32 23.05 -0.13
CA SER A 447 13.79 23.84 1.01
C SER A 447 13.44 25.32 0.88
N GLY A 448 13.65 25.94 -0.28
CA GLY A 448 13.34 27.36 -0.49
C GLY A 448 11.85 27.66 -0.61
N ARG A 449 11.05 26.74 -1.16
CA ARG A 449 9.60 26.91 -1.34
C ARG A 449 8.82 26.65 -0.05
N LEU A 450 9.22 25.64 0.73
CA LEU A 450 8.55 25.28 1.99
C LEU A 450 9.17 25.97 3.22
N ASP A 451 10.10 26.90 3.02
CA ASP A 451 10.85 27.61 4.09
C ASP A 451 11.51 26.68 5.11
N GLN A 452 12.13 25.61 4.62
CA GLN A 452 12.80 24.61 5.45
C GLN A 452 14.31 24.79 5.37
N GLU A 453 15.02 24.50 6.45
CA GLU A 453 16.49 24.50 6.43
C GLU A 453 17.03 23.31 5.62
N SER A 454 18.11 23.54 4.87
CA SER A 454 18.80 22.49 4.11
C SER A 454 20.29 22.78 4.00
N LYS A 455 21.10 21.72 4.14
CA LYS A 455 22.54 21.77 3.89
C LYS A 455 22.90 22.10 2.45
N ALA A 456 22.03 21.79 1.49
CA ALA A 456 22.23 22.13 0.08
C ALA A 456 22.03 23.63 -0.20
N GLY A 457 21.39 24.36 0.72
CA GLY A 457 20.91 25.72 0.52
C GLY A 457 19.48 25.77 -0.01
N GLN A 458 19.04 26.96 -0.41
CA GLN A 458 17.66 27.25 -0.79
C GLN A 458 17.60 27.93 -2.16
N ILE A 459 16.61 27.56 -2.97
CA ILE A 459 16.26 28.21 -4.25
C ILE A 459 14.77 28.52 -4.27
N GLY A 460 14.43 29.71 -4.76
CA GLY A 460 13.03 30.15 -4.93
C GLY A 460 12.56 31.10 -3.84
N GLN A 461 11.31 31.55 -3.97
CA GLN A 461 10.60 32.29 -2.94
C GLN A 461 9.69 31.32 -2.18
N SER A 462 9.67 31.46 -0.87
CA SER A 462 8.74 30.72 -0.01
C SER A 462 7.30 30.90 -0.50
N LEU A 463 6.51 29.84 -0.36
CA LEU A 463 5.08 29.88 -0.63
C LEU A 463 4.40 30.90 0.30
N PRO A 464 3.23 31.44 -0.10
CA PRO A 464 2.39 32.21 0.81
C PRO A 464 2.05 31.41 2.08
N ASP A 465 1.92 32.09 3.23
CA ASP A 465 1.64 31.46 4.53
C ASP A 465 0.45 30.48 4.49
N GLU A 466 -0.63 30.83 3.79
CA GLU A 466 -1.81 29.98 3.63
C GLU A 466 -1.50 28.66 2.89
N GLU A 467 -0.59 28.67 1.91
CA GLU A 467 -0.17 27.45 1.20
C GLU A 467 0.77 26.59 2.04
N LEU A 468 1.61 27.21 2.89
CA LEU A 468 2.46 26.51 3.86
C LEU A 468 1.62 25.85 4.95
N GLU A 469 0.67 26.58 5.54
CA GLU A 469 -0.27 26.05 6.54
C GLU A 469 -1.07 24.87 5.96
N TYR A 470 -1.50 24.99 4.70
CA TYR A 470 -2.16 23.90 3.98
C TYR A 470 -1.24 22.68 3.81
N PHE A 471 0.01 22.88 3.38
CA PHE A 471 0.99 21.80 3.25
C PHE A 471 1.23 21.11 4.59
N ASP A 472 1.52 21.86 5.64
CA ASP A 472 1.84 21.33 6.96
C ASP A 472 0.67 20.54 7.56
N ARG A 473 -0.56 21.04 7.38
CA ARG A 473 -1.78 20.36 7.83
C ARG A 473 -1.93 18.99 7.19
N PHE A 474 -1.89 18.92 5.85
CA PHE A 474 -2.05 17.66 5.13
C PHE A 474 -0.82 16.75 5.25
N TYR A 475 0.39 17.30 5.31
CA TYR A 475 1.61 16.53 5.57
C TYR A 475 1.48 15.76 6.89
N ARG A 476 1.09 16.44 7.98
CA ARG A 476 0.88 15.80 9.28
C ARG A 476 -0.22 14.75 9.25
N ALA A 477 -1.37 15.03 8.63
CA ALA A 477 -2.46 14.08 8.54
C ALA A 477 -2.08 12.82 7.74
N ILE A 478 -1.31 12.98 6.64
CA ILE A 478 -0.83 11.85 5.84
C ILE A 478 0.22 11.02 6.61
N GLU A 479 1.12 11.66 7.36
CA GLU A 479 2.09 10.92 8.19
C GLU A 479 1.41 10.20 9.37
N GLU A 480 0.31 10.73 9.92
CA GLU A 480 -0.53 10.00 10.90
C GLU A 480 -1.19 8.74 10.29
N GLU A 481 -1.67 8.83 9.05
CA GLU A 481 -2.16 7.68 8.28
C GLU A 481 -1.04 6.66 8.02
N ARG A 482 0.19 7.12 7.70
CA ARG A 482 1.36 6.24 7.55
C ARG A 482 1.66 5.50 8.85
N ARG A 483 1.66 6.20 9.99
CA ARG A 483 1.82 5.56 11.31
C ARG A 483 0.73 4.51 11.57
N ALA A 484 -0.49 4.73 11.10
CA ALA A 484 -1.54 3.71 11.16
C ALA A 484 -1.20 2.47 10.33
N VAL A 485 -0.57 2.62 9.15
CA VAL A 485 -0.04 1.50 8.36
C VAL A 485 1.06 0.74 9.12
N HIS A 486 1.99 1.42 9.80
CA HIS A 486 3.01 0.75 10.63
C HIS A 486 2.40 -0.03 11.79
N ARG A 487 1.34 0.48 12.43
CA ARG A 487 0.59 -0.29 13.44
C ARG A 487 -0.07 -1.53 12.85
N GLU A 488 -0.56 -1.48 11.60
CA GLU A 488 -1.09 -2.68 10.92
C GLU A 488 0.00 -3.71 10.59
N TYR A 489 1.24 -3.28 10.34
CA TYR A 489 2.38 -4.20 10.26
C TYR A 489 2.63 -4.88 11.59
N ALA A 490 2.66 -4.13 12.69
CA ALA A 490 2.92 -4.70 14.02
C ALA A 490 1.91 -5.79 14.41
N LYS A 491 0.65 -5.62 13.99
CA LYS A 491 -0.39 -6.63 14.13
C LYS A 491 -0.07 -7.98 13.48
N LEU A 492 0.85 -8.07 12.52
CA LEU A 492 1.27 -9.36 11.93
C LEU A 492 1.92 -10.31 12.97
N TRP A 493 2.50 -9.76 14.04
CA TRP A 493 3.13 -10.52 15.11
C TRP A 493 2.53 -10.26 16.50
N GLU A 494 1.79 -9.16 16.68
CA GLU A 494 1.09 -8.83 17.93
C GLU A 494 -0.27 -9.55 18.08
N GLN A 495 -0.94 -9.86 16.97
CA GLN A 495 -2.23 -10.58 16.97
C GLN A 495 -2.05 -12.06 16.63
N THR A 496 -2.88 -12.92 17.21
CA THR A 496 -2.93 -14.35 16.83
C THR A 496 -3.52 -14.54 15.44
N ALA A 497 -3.40 -15.75 14.89
CA ALA A 497 -4.01 -16.10 13.61
C ALA A 497 -5.54 -15.90 13.63
N GLU A 498 -6.18 -16.30 14.73
CA GLU A 498 -7.63 -16.19 14.95
C GLU A 498 -8.06 -14.73 15.09
N GLU A 499 -7.36 -13.92 15.90
CA GLU A 499 -7.66 -12.49 16.04
C GLU A 499 -7.61 -11.77 14.69
N ARG A 500 -6.63 -12.10 13.85
CA ARG A 500 -6.52 -11.52 12.50
C ARG A 500 -7.57 -12.05 11.54
N ALA A 501 -7.97 -13.31 11.64
CA ALA A 501 -9.06 -13.86 10.84
C ALA A 501 -10.39 -13.19 11.21
N ASP A 502 -10.65 -13.00 12.51
CA ASP A 502 -11.82 -12.29 13.03
C ASP A 502 -11.86 -10.82 12.57
N ASP A 503 -10.69 -10.18 12.42
CA ASP A 503 -10.54 -8.83 11.85
C ASP A 503 -10.61 -8.78 10.29
N ASP A 504 -10.89 -9.92 9.64
CA ASP A 504 -10.83 -10.12 8.17
C ASP A 504 -9.46 -9.79 7.55
N ARG A 505 -8.37 -9.88 8.32
CA ARG A 505 -6.99 -9.58 7.89
C ARG A 505 -6.18 -10.82 7.54
N ALA A 506 -6.66 -12.00 7.88
CA ALA A 506 -6.04 -13.27 7.52
C ALA A 506 -7.06 -14.23 6.92
N LEU A 507 -6.56 -15.20 6.16
CA LEU A 507 -7.26 -16.43 5.85
C LEU A 507 -6.47 -17.58 6.48
N ILE A 508 -7.12 -18.24 7.43
CA ILE A 508 -6.56 -19.37 8.20
C ILE A 508 -7.22 -20.68 7.75
N ASP A 509 -6.83 -21.80 8.36
CA ASP A 509 -7.33 -23.15 8.05
C ASP A 509 -7.09 -23.58 6.60
N LEU A 510 -5.92 -23.29 6.06
CA LEU A 510 -5.50 -23.76 4.74
C LEU A 510 -4.65 -25.03 4.88
N GLU A 511 -5.02 -26.05 4.12
CA GLU A 511 -4.21 -27.26 3.94
C GLU A 511 -3.40 -27.12 2.66
N PHE A 512 -2.07 -27.12 2.77
CA PHE A 512 -1.18 -27.12 1.62
C PHE A 512 -1.46 -28.33 0.70
N VAL A 513 -1.56 -28.09 -0.61
CA VAL A 513 -1.81 -29.14 -1.61
C VAL A 513 -0.56 -29.41 -2.43
N GLU A 514 -0.06 -28.42 -3.16
CA GLU A 514 1.10 -28.56 -4.03
C GLU A 514 1.78 -27.22 -4.34
N LYS A 515 3.02 -27.31 -4.81
CA LYS A 515 3.77 -26.21 -5.43
C LYS A 515 4.25 -26.66 -6.79
N GLN A 516 3.93 -25.89 -7.82
CA GLN A 516 4.28 -26.20 -9.20
C GLN A 516 5.13 -25.07 -9.79
N PRO A 517 6.32 -25.36 -10.35
CA PRO A 517 7.07 -24.33 -11.07
C PRO A 517 6.33 -23.95 -12.36
N LEU A 518 6.23 -22.64 -12.60
CA LEU A 518 5.64 -22.06 -13.81
C LEU A 518 6.72 -21.74 -14.84
N GLU A 519 6.27 -21.51 -16.08
CA GLU A 519 7.13 -20.97 -17.12
C GLU A 519 7.64 -19.59 -16.66
N GLY A 520 8.95 -19.39 -16.76
CA GLY A 520 9.59 -18.17 -16.31
C GLY A 520 10.13 -18.14 -14.87
N GLY A 521 10.11 -19.26 -14.17
CA GLY A 521 10.79 -19.41 -12.88
C GLY A 521 9.99 -18.97 -11.66
N ARG A 522 8.73 -18.56 -11.84
CA ARG A 522 7.76 -18.34 -10.77
C ARG A 522 7.14 -19.67 -10.32
N TRP A 523 6.31 -19.61 -9.29
CA TRP A 523 5.64 -20.76 -8.69
C TRP A 523 4.14 -20.54 -8.59
N GLU A 524 3.38 -21.56 -8.98
CA GLU A 524 1.98 -21.70 -8.59
C GLU A 524 1.93 -22.45 -7.26
N LEU A 525 1.25 -21.88 -6.28
CA LEU A 525 1.05 -22.45 -4.95
C LEU A 525 -0.43 -22.78 -4.78
N ARG A 526 -0.72 -24.00 -4.33
CA ARG A 526 -2.09 -24.47 -4.12
C ARG A 526 -2.32 -24.89 -2.69
N ALA A 527 -3.42 -24.41 -2.13
CA ALA A 527 -3.93 -24.83 -0.84
C ALA A 527 -5.44 -25.09 -0.91
N ARG A 528 -5.98 -25.84 0.05
CA ARG A 528 -7.42 -26.10 0.17
C ARG A 528 -7.94 -25.46 1.44
N ARG A 529 -9.10 -24.80 1.36
CA ARG A 529 -9.81 -24.30 2.55
C ARG A 529 -10.41 -25.46 3.33
N THR A 530 -10.12 -25.53 4.61
CA THR A 530 -10.67 -26.54 5.53
C THR A 530 -11.62 -25.95 6.58
N GLY A 531 -11.62 -24.62 6.74
CA GLY A 531 -12.47 -23.87 7.66
C GLY A 531 -13.43 -22.91 6.96
N GLY A 532 -14.40 -22.39 7.73
CA GLY A 532 -15.37 -21.39 7.28
C GLY A 532 -14.97 -19.94 7.54
N ALA A 533 -13.70 -19.68 7.87
CA ALA A 533 -13.22 -18.33 8.16
C ALA A 533 -13.40 -17.41 6.94
N THR A 534 -14.09 -16.29 7.14
CA THR A 534 -14.28 -15.28 6.11
C THR A 534 -13.13 -14.27 6.13
N SER A 535 -12.72 -13.77 4.97
CA SER A 535 -11.63 -12.79 4.85
C SER A 535 -11.98 -11.68 3.85
N LYS A 536 -11.32 -10.53 3.94
CA LYS A 536 -11.40 -9.43 2.95
C LYS A 536 -10.61 -9.72 1.67
N LEU A 537 -9.74 -10.72 1.68
CA LEU A 537 -8.91 -11.13 0.54
C LEU A 537 -9.74 -11.55 -0.68
N ARG A 538 -9.31 -11.18 -1.88
CA ARG A 538 -9.95 -11.43 -3.18
C ARG A 538 -8.94 -11.89 -4.22
N GLU A 539 -9.44 -12.44 -5.30
CA GLU A 539 -8.64 -12.66 -6.52
C GLU A 539 -8.04 -11.32 -6.98
N GLY A 540 -6.76 -11.34 -7.36
CA GLY A 540 -5.94 -10.17 -7.66
C GLY A 540 -5.25 -9.53 -6.45
N ASP A 541 -5.60 -9.88 -5.21
CA ASP A 541 -4.95 -9.27 -4.04
C ASP A 541 -3.51 -9.82 -3.86
N LEU A 542 -2.59 -8.92 -3.51
CA LEU A 542 -1.26 -9.26 -3.04
C LEU A 542 -1.30 -9.58 -1.54
N VAL A 543 -0.78 -10.75 -1.16
CA VAL A 543 -0.83 -11.27 0.22
C VAL A 543 0.52 -11.79 0.68
N LEU A 544 0.70 -11.88 1.99
CA LEU A 544 1.77 -12.68 2.59
C LEU A 544 1.27 -14.12 2.70
N ALA A 545 1.78 -15.00 1.84
CA ALA A 545 1.56 -16.43 1.95
C ALA A 545 2.63 -17.03 2.87
N SER A 546 2.22 -17.76 3.90
CA SER A 546 3.15 -18.32 4.89
C SER A 546 2.85 -19.76 5.25
N ASP A 547 3.85 -20.43 5.80
CA ASP A 547 3.78 -21.78 6.36
C ASP A 547 3.25 -21.83 7.81
N GLY A 548 2.74 -20.72 8.32
CA GLY A 548 1.98 -20.64 9.55
C GLY A 548 2.04 -19.26 10.19
N HIS A 549 3.24 -18.67 10.25
CA HIS A 549 3.43 -17.31 10.78
C HIS A 549 4.01 -16.38 9.71
N PRO A 550 3.37 -15.23 9.41
CA PRO A 550 3.74 -14.33 8.30
C PRO A 550 5.06 -13.55 8.50
N VAL A 551 5.80 -13.82 9.58
CA VAL A 551 7.03 -13.07 9.95
C VAL A 551 8.06 -14.02 10.53
N ARG A 552 7.67 -14.95 11.42
CA ARG A 552 8.60 -15.93 12.02
C ARG A 552 8.79 -17.20 11.18
N GLY A 553 7.83 -17.50 10.29
CA GLY A 553 7.86 -18.68 9.40
C GLY A 553 8.50 -18.38 8.04
N ASP A 554 8.47 -19.37 7.15
CA ASP A 554 8.74 -19.13 5.73
C ASP A 554 7.51 -18.40 5.14
N SER A 555 7.74 -17.21 4.59
CA SER A 555 6.68 -16.40 3.98
C SER A 555 7.16 -15.79 2.67
N GLU A 556 6.25 -15.67 1.71
CA GLU A 556 6.51 -15.04 0.41
C GLU A 556 5.33 -14.14 0.03
N LEU A 557 5.61 -13.07 -0.72
CA LEU A 557 4.55 -12.28 -1.33
C LEU A 557 3.97 -13.05 -2.51
N ALA A 558 2.66 -13.26 -2.46
CA ALA A 558 1.94 -14.02 -3.47
C ALA A 558 0.72 -13.23 -3.96
N MET A 559 0.40 -13.38 -5.25
CA MET A 559 -0.84 -12.88 -5.81
C MET A 559 -1.89 -13.98 -5.76
N ILE A 560 -3.12 -13.64 -5.36
CA ILE A 560 -4.24 -14.55 -5.41
C ILE A 560 -4.78 -14.65 -6.84
N GLU A 561 -4.57 -15.78 -7.50
CA GLU A 561 -5.13 -16.04 -8.83
C GLU A 561 -6.57 -16.54 -8.75
N ARG A 562 -6.85 -17.38 -7.74
CA ARG A 562 -8.18 -17.95 -7.51
C ARG A 562 -8.44 -18.13 -6.02
N LEU A 563 -9.65 -17.80 -5.60
CA LEU A 563 -10.03 -17.83 -4.19
C LEU A 563 -11.40 -18.46 -3.96
N ASP A 564 -11.46 -19.79 -4.10
CA ASP A 564 -12.64 -20.60 -3.80
C ASP A 564 -12.33 -21.67 -2.73
N ASP A 565 -12.95 -22.85 -2.77
CA ASP A 565 -12.59 -23.99 -1.91
C ASP A 565 -11.12 -24.39 -2.10
N ASP A 566 -10.61 -24.23 -3.32
CA ASP A 566 -9.19 -24.27 -3.66
C ASP A 566 -8.65 -22.84 -3.79
N VAL A 567 -7.50 -22.62 -3.16
CA VAL A 567 -6.75 -21.36 -3.23
C VAL A 567 -5.59 -21.56 -4.17
N VAL A 568 -5.50 -20.74 -5.21
CA VAL A 568 -4.39 -20.75 -6.17
C VAL A 568 -3.69 -19.40 -6.11
N LEU A 569 -2.38 -19.44 -5.93
CA LEU A 569 -1.54 -18.26 -5.81
C LEU A 569 -0.37 -18.33 -6.79
N THR A 570 0.13 -17.18 -7.21
CA THR A 570 1.40 -17.08 -7.93
C THR A 570 2.42 -16.32 -7.09
N ALA A 571 3.62 -16.87 -6.93
CA ALA A 571 4.72 -16.28 -6.16
C ALA A 571 6.07 -16.46 -6.88
N ASP A 572 7.07 -15.67 -6.49
CA ASP A 572 8.41 -15.76 -7.07
C ASP A 572 9.24 -16.91 -6.49
N GLU A 573 9.01 -17.23 -5.21
CA GLU A 573 9.65 -18.34 -4.50
C GLU A 573 8.59 -19.28 -3.90
N PRO A 574 8.89 -20.57 -3.72
CA PRO A 574 7.91 -21.53 -3.22
C PRO A 574 7.78 -21.51 -1.70
N VAL A 575 6.55 -21.50 -1.20
CA VAL A 575 6.21 -21.67 0.23
C VAL A 575 5.08 -22.70 0.41
N GLU A 576 5.11 -23.46 1.51
CA GLU A 576 4.04 -24.41 1.86
C GLU A 576 2.88 -23.66 2.51
N VAL A 577 1.96 -23.14 1.70
CA VAL A 577 0.92 -22.22 2.15
C VAL A 577 -0.07 -22.87 3.11
N THR A 578 -0.09 -22.41 4.36
CA THR A 578 -1.09 -22.78 5.38
C THR A 578 -1.86 -21.57 5.93
N ARG A 579 -1.40 -20.36 5.60
CA ARG A 579 -2.03 -19.10 6.02
C ARG A 579 -1.75 -17.98 5.03
N LEU A 580 -2.75 -17.12 4.82
CA LEU A 580 -2.59 -15.86 4.07
C LEU A 580 -2.88 -14.65 4.97
N ASP A 581 -2.07 -13.61 4.85
CA ASP A 581 -2.29 -12.34 5.53
C ASP A 581 -2.34 -11.17 4.53
N VAL A 582 -3.20 -10.19 4.82
CA VAL A 582 -3.18 -8.89 4.10
C VAL A 582 -1.82 -8.25 4.33
N TYR A 583 -1.12 -7.93 3.25
CA TYR A 583 0.13 -7.17 3.30
C TYR A 583 -0.17 -5.67 3.45
N PRO A 584 0.26 -5.00 4.54
CA PRO A 584 0.14 -3.54 4.67
C PRO A 584 1.04 -2.83 3.64
N SER A 585 0.69 -1.62 3.20
CA SER A 585 1.46 -0.86 2.21
C SER A 585 1.38 0.64 2.43
N GLU A 586 2.52 1.32 2.30
CA GLU A 586 2.67 2.78 2.41
C GLU A 586 2.45 3.51 1.07
N LEU A 587 2.22 2.77 -0.01
CA LEU A 587 2.11 3.32 -1.37
C LEU A 587 1.02 4.39 -1.50
N THR A 588 -0.07 4.24 -0.74
CA THR A 588 -1.16 5.22 -0.75
C THR A 588 -0.71 6.54 -0.14
N THR A 589 -0.09 6.51 1.04
CA THR A 589 0.38 7.72 1.75
C THR A 589 1.47 8.43 0.95
N ASP A 590 2.38 7.70 0.32
CA ASP A 590 3.39 8.28 -0.58
C ASP A 590 2.75 9.01 -1.76
N ARG A 591 1.75 8.38 -2.42
CA ARG A 591 1.05 9.01 -3.54
C ARG A 591 0.29 10.27 -3.13
N LEU A 592 -0.30 10.30 -1.94
CA LEU A 592 -0.97 11.49 -1.40
C LEU A 592 0.02 12.64 -1.18
N LEU A 593 1.17 12.37 -0.56
CA LEU A 593 2.22 13.38 -0.35
C LEU A 593 2.73 13.94 -1.67
N VAL A 594 3.01 13.05 -2.63
CA VAL A 594 3.47 13.42 -3.96
C VAL A 594 2.44 14.27 -4.70
N ALA A 595 1.15 13.90 -4.65
CA ALA A 595 0.08 14.66 -5.30
C ALA A 595 -0.11 16.05 -4.68
N MET A 596 -0.05 16.16 -3.35
CA MET A 596 -0.08 17.44 -2.65
C MET A 596 1.14 18.30 -2.99
N HIS A 597 2.33 17.70 -2.95
CA HIS A 597 3.59 18.38 -3.28
C HIS A 597 3.55 18.94 -4.71
N ASP A 598 3.11 18.13 -5.69
CA ASP A 598 2.98 18.56 -7.08
C ASP A 598 1.93 19.68 -7.22
N ALA A 599 0.81 19.63 -6.48
CA ALA A 599 -0.23 20.65 -6.52
C ALA A 599 0.26 22.04 -6.04
N LEU A 600 1.09 22.08 -5.00
CA LEU A 600 1.57 23.35 -4.42
C LEU A 600 2.85 23.86 -5.08
N LEU A 601 3.82 22.98 -5.35
CA LEU A 601 5.13 23.38 -5.85
C LEU A 601 5.18 23.53 -7.36
N LYS A 602 4.42 22.70 -8.09
CA LYS A 602 4.41 22.67 -9.57
C LYS A 602 3.10 23.18 -10.17
N GLY A 603 2.04 23.28 -9.38
CA GLY A 603 0.72 23.73 -9.83
C GLY A 603 0.72 25.17 -10.37
N ALA A 604 -0.11 25.42 -11.38
CA ALA A 604 -0.29 26.75 -11.93
C ALA A 604 -0.91 27.70 -10.89
N GLU A 605 -0.42 28.94 -10.82
CA GLU A 605 -0.91 29.97 -9.88
C GLU A 605 -2.43 30.16 -9.96
N ARG A 606 -3.01 30.17 -11.18
CA ARG A 606 -4.46 30.25 -11.36
C ARG A 606 -5.21 29.10 -10.67
N ARG A 607 -4.72 27.86 -10.76
CA ARG A 607 -5.35 26.72 -10.09
C ARG A 607 -5.29 26.91 -8.57
N LYS A 608 -4.16 27.37 -8.04
CA LYS A 608 -4.03 27.67 -6.61
C LYS A 608 -4.99 28.77 -6.19
N ASP A 609 -5.14 29.84 -6.98
CA ASP A 609 -6.11 30.90 -6.68
C ASP A 609 -7.54 30.37 -6.53
N ILE A 610 -7.92 29.34 -7.30
CA ILE A 610 -9.21 28.67 -7.17
C ILE A 610 -9.24 27.74 -5.95
N LEU A 611 -8.21 26.92 -5.74
CA LEU A 611 -8.18 26.00 -4.59
C LEU A 611 -8.22 26.73 -3.24
N PHE A 612 -7.64 27.94 -3.17
CA PHE A 612 -7.54 28.77 -1.97
C PHE A 612 -8.60 29.90 -1.90
N GLY A 613 -9.62 29.93 -2.77
CA GLY A 613 -10.68 30.95 -2.64
C GLY A 613 -10.27 32.37 -3.02
N ARG A 614 -9.12 32.56 -3.69
CA ARG A 614 -8.57 33.86 -4.08
C ARG A 614 -9.19 34.41 -5.37
N ALA A 615 -9.78 33.53 -6.19
CA ALA A 615 -10.51 33.87 -7.40
C ALA A 615 -11.78 33.01 -7.55
N ASP A 616 -12.77 33.49 -8.30
CA ASP A 616 -13.95 32.69 -8.65
C ASP A 616 -13.71 31.89 -9.95
N PRO A 617 -14.24 30.66 -10.08
CA PRO A 617 -14.18 29.89 -11.32
C PRO A 617 -14.86 30.60 -12.49
N GLU A 618 -14.21 30.58 -13.66
CA GLU A 618 -14.75 31.16 -14.88
C GLU A 618 -15.42 30.13 -15.80
N PHE A 619 -16.46 30.58 -16.51
CA PHE A 619 -17.21 29.77 -17.46
C PHE A 619 -17.39 30.50 -18.80
N ALA A 620 -17.22 29.77 -19.90
CA ALA A 620 -17.66 30.15 -21.23
C ALA A 620 -19.15 29.84 -21.42
N ALA A 621 -19.85 30.69 -22.17
CA ALA A 621 -21.25 30.47 -22.48
C ALA A 621 -21.41 29.33 -23.51
N ILE A 622 -22.20 28.33 -23.18
CA ILE A 622 -22.60 27.24 -24.07
C ILE A 622 -24.10 27.39 -24.35
N ASP A 623 -24.43 27.91 -25.53
CA ASP A 623 -25.83 28.21 -25.92
C ASP A 623 -26.60 26.96 -26.41
N GLU A 624 -25.88 25.87 -26.66
CA GLU A 624 -26.43 24.63 -27.20
C GLU A 624 -27.04 23.77 -26.09
N THR A 625 -28.23 23.22 -26.35
CA THR A 625 -28.86 22.25 -25.45
C THR A 625 -28.40 20.85 -25.82
N VAL A 626 -27.59 20.24 -24.95
CA VAL A 626 -27.03 18.89 -25.12
C VAL A 626 -27.99 17.80 -24.64
N ILE A 627 -28.80 18.07 -23.60
CA ILE A 627 -29.78 17.16 -23.02
C ILE A 627 -31.15 17.84 -23.00
N HIS A 628 -32.06 17.42 -23.88
CA HIS A 628 -33.35 18.12 -24.07
C HIS A 628 -34.44 17.74 -23.05
N ASN A 629 -34.34 16.57 -22.42
CA ASN A 629 -35.39 16.01 -21.58
C ASN A 629 -35.13 16.19 -20.07
N ASN A 630 -33.99 16.79 -19.69
CA ASN A 630 -33.62 17.03 -18.30
C ASN A 630 -32.77 18.32 -18.20
N GLU A 631 -33.39 19.39 -17.71
CA GLU A 631 -32.80 20.73 -17.63
C GLU A 631 -31.57 20.76 -16.71
N ARG A 632 -31.62 20.08 -15.56
CA ARG A 632 -30.49 20.04 -14.60
C ARG A 632 -29.30 19.25 -15.12
N GLN A 633 -29.54 18.12 -15.79
CA GLN A 633 -28.45 17.40 -16.46
C GLN A 633 -27.85 18.23 -17.59
N ASN A 634 -28.69 18.94 -18.36
CA ASN A 634 -28.20 19.85 -19.40
C ASN A 634 -27.33 20.97 -18.82
N GLU A 635 -27.80 21.63 -17.77
CA GLU A 635 -27.06 22.67 -17.04
C GLU A 635 -25.72 22.14 -16.53
N ALA A 636 -25.69 20.95 -15.94
CA ALA A 636 -24.46 20.31 -15.46
C ALA A 636 -23.47 20.07 -16.61
N VAL A 637 -23.93 19.53 -17.74
CA VAL A 637 -23.09 19.29 -18.93
C VAL A 637 -22.56 20.60 -19.51
N THR A 638 -23.43 21.58 -19.77
CA THR A 638 -23.01 22.84 -20.39
C THR A 638 -22.05 23.63 -19.50
N LYS A 639 -22.24 23.56 -18.18
CA LYS A 639 -21.33 24.18 -17.21
C LYS A 639 -19.98 23.46 -17.13
N ALA A 640 -19.97 22.13 -17.11
CA ALA A 640 -18.75 21.32 -17.12
C ALA A 640 -17.91 21.53 -18.39
N VAL A 641 -18.57 21.63 -19.53
CA VAL A 641 -17.95 21.90 -20.84
C VAL A 641 -17.49 23.36 -20.95
N GLY A 642 -18.25 24.29 -20.39
CA GLY A 642 -17.92 25.72 -20.40
C GLY A 642 -16.86 26.13 -19.37
N ALA A 643 -16.54 25.30 -18.39
CA ALA A 643 -15.60 25.64 -17.33
C ALA A 643 -14.21 25.95 -17.89
N LYS A 644 -13.58 27.01 -17.40
CA LYS A 644 -12.17 27.32 -17.66
C LYS A 644 -11.24 26.91 -16.53
N ASP A 645 -11.80 26.80 -15.32
CA ASP A 645 -11.06 26.46 -14.11
C ASP A 645 -11.56 25.16 -13.52
N CYS A 646 -12.80 25.18 -12.98
CA CYS A 646 -13.45 23.99 -12.46
C CYS A 646 -14.98 24.03 -12.58
N ALA A 647 -15.61 22.86 -12.53
CA ALA A 647 -17.05 22.69 -12.35
C ALA A 647 -17.35 21.54 -11.40
N LEU A 648 -18.51 21.59 -10.74
CA LEU A 648 -18.93 20.55 -9.81
C LEU A 648 -20.28 19.98 -10.25
N ILE A 649 -20.42 18.66 -10.28
CA ILE A 649 -21.68 17.98 -10.54
C ILE A 649 -22.06 17.20 -9.29
N HIS A 650 -23.07 17.69 -8.57
CA HIS A 650 -23.64 16.98 -7.44
C HIS A 650 -24.70 16.01 -7.94
N GLY A 651 -24.41 14.71 -7.82
CA GLY A 651 -25.24 13.66 -8.36
C GLY A 651 -25.82 12.73 -7.30
N PRO A 652 -26.96 13.09 -6.69
CA PRO A 652 -27.70 12.23 -5.78
C PRO A 652 -28.02 10.84 -6.35
N PRO A 653 -28.39 9.85 -5.51
CA PRO A 653 -28.67 8.50 -5.93
C PRO A 653 -29.72 8.39 -7.04
N GLY A 654 -29.37 7.67 -8.10
CA GLY A 654 -30.28 7.37 -9.20
C GLY A 654 -30.55 8.53 -10.16
N THR A 655 -29.82 9.64 -10.08
CA THR A 655 -30.01 10.83 -10.92
C THR A 655 -29.41 10.75 -12.33
N GLY A 656 -28.76 9.63 -12.66
CA GLY A 656 -28.07 9.46 -13.94
C GLY A 656 -26.74 10.21 -14.01
N LYS A 657 -25.97 10.20 -12.90
CA LYS A 657 -24.57 10.69 -12.86
C LYS A 657 -23.76 10.21 -14.05
N THR A 658 -23.65 8.90 -14.21
CA THR A 658 -22.87 8.24 -15.25
C THR A 658 -23.31 8.65 -16.66
N TYR A 659 -24.62 8.78 -16.90
CA TYR A 659 -25.14 9.33 -18.16
C TYR A 659 -24.71 10.79 -18.37
N THR A 660 -24.76 11.62 -17.34
CA THR A 660 -24.37 13.04 -17.40
C THR A 660 -22.86 13.18 -17.68
N ILE A 661 -22.04 12.36 -17.03
CA ILE A 661 -20.59 12.26 -17.27
C ILE A 661 -20.32 11.93 -18.74
N ALA A 662 -20.94 10.87 -19.25
CA ALA A 662 -20.75 10.43 -20.63
C ALA A 662 -21.15 11.52 -21.65
N ARG A 663 -22.26 12.24 -21.40
CA ARG A 663 -22.68 13.37 -22.25
C ARG A 663 -21.70 14.55 -22.19
N ALA A 664 -21.12 14.85 -21.02
CA ALA A 664 -20.10 15.88 -20.88
C ALA A 664 -18.82 15.51 -21.64
N ILE A 665 -18.33 14.27 -21.47
CA ILE A 665 -17.13 13.79 -22.15
C ILE A 665 -17.30 13.79 -23.66
N ARG A 666 -18.45 13.33 -24.17
CA ARG A 666 -18.76 13.40 -25.60
C ARG A 666 -18.66 14.83 -26.15
N GLU A 667 -19.24 15.80 -25.45
CA GLU A 667 -19.21 17.20 -25.86
C GLU A 667 -17.78 17.79 -25.81
N MET A 668 -16.97 17.40 -24.82
CA MET A 668 -15.55 17.77 -24.73
C MET A 668 -14.74 17.21 -25.91
N ILE A 669 -14.97 15.94 -26.26
CA ILE A 669 -14.35 15.27 -27.41
C ILE A 669 -14.74 15.94 -28.73
N ASP A 670 -16.03 16.27 -28.90
CA ASP A 670 -16.53 16.97 -30.10
C ASP A 670 -15.87 18.35 -30.30
N ARG A 671 -15.35 18.94 -29.20
CA ARG A 671 -14.58 20.18 -29.19
C ARG A 671 -13.07 19.98 -29.35
N GLY A 672 -12.64 18.73 -29.48
CA GLY A 672 -11.24 18.34 -29.67
C GLY A 672 -10.42 18.25 -28.39
N GLU A 673 -11.06 18.25 -27.23
CA GLU A 673 -10.36 18.15 -25.94
C GLU A 673 -9.92 16.71 -25.65
N ARG A 674 -8.74 16.58 -25.03
CA ARG A 674 -8.22 15.35 -24.46
C ARG A 674 -8.64 15.25 -23.00
N VAL A 675 -9.37 14.19 -22.67
CA VAL A 675 -10.04 13.99 -21.39
C VAL A 675 -9.34 12.89 -20.59
N LEU A 676 -9.00 13.21 -19.34
CA LEU A 676 -8.69 12.22 -18.31
C LEU A 676 -9.98 11.90 -17.56
N LEU A 677 -10.49 10.67 -17.71
CA LEU A 677 -11.59 10.15 -16.90
C LEU A 677 -10.99 9.40 -15.70
N SER A 678 -11.29 9.86 -14.49
CA SER A 678 -10.78 9.25 -13.27
C SER A 678 -11.88 8.97 -12.25
N ALA A 679 -11.63 8.01 -11.37
CA ALA A 679 -12.47 7.72 -10.21
C ALA A 679 -11.66 7.01 -9.12
N PHE A 680 -12.24 6.89 -7.94
CA PHE A 680 -11.60 6.24 -6.79
C PHE A 680 -11.29 4.75 -7.01
N THR A 681 -12.22 4.00 -7.60
CA THR A 681 -12.10 2.54 -7.76
C THR A 681 -12.09 2.13 -9.23
N ASN A 682 -11.47 0.98 -9.55
CA ASN A 682 -11.47 0.42 -10.91
C ASN A 682 -12.89 0.24 -11.45
N ARG A 683 -13.79 -0.32 -10.64
CA ARG A 683 -15.20 -0.51 -11.01
C ARG A 683 -15.90 0.81 -11.38
N ALA A 684 -15.62 1.89 -10.66
CA ALA A 684 -16.20 3.20 -10.99
C ALA A 684 -15.66 3.74 -12.32
N VAL A 685 -14.35 3.60 -12.57
CA VAL A 685 -13.73 3.97 -13.85
C VAL A 685 -14.35 3.17 -15.00
N ASP A 686 -14.46 1.86 -14.85
CA ASP A 686 -14.97 0.96 -15.89
C ASP A 686 -16.44 1.24 -16.20
N ASN A 687 -17.28 1.46 -15.18
CA ASN A 687 -18.69 1.83 -15.39
C ASN A 687 -18.84 3.20 -16.06
N ALA A 688 -17.98 4.16 -15.72
CA ALA A 688 -18.00 5.48 -16.35
C ALA A 688 -17.52 5.38 -17.80
N LEU A 689 -16.49 4.58 -18.08
CA LEU A 689 -15.97 4.33 -19.42
C LEU A 689 -16.99 3.61 -20.30
N GLU A 690 -17.64 2.57 -19.79
CA GLU A 690 -18.74 1.86 -20.48
C GLU A 690 -19.82 2.85 -20.94
N ALA A 691 -20.26 3.74 -20.05
CA ALA A 691 -21.28 4.71 -20.42
C ALA A 691 -20.79 5.76 -21.42
N VAL A 692 -19.51 6.11 -21.40
CA VAL A 692 -18.88 6.95 -22.43
C VAL A 692 -18.94 6.23 -23.77
N LEU A 693 -18.50 4.96 -23.82
CA LEU A 693 -18.51 4.14 -25.03
C LEU A 693 -19.92 4.03 -25.62
N ASP A 694 -20.92 3.74 -24.78
CA ASP A 694 -22.34 3.69 -25.17
C ASP A 694 -22.86 5.02 -25.76
N GLN A 695 -22.29 6.16 -25.37
CA GLN A 695 -22.68 7.47 -25.90
C GLN A 695 -21.88 7.89 -27.13
N LEU A 696 -20.73 7.27 -27.38
CA LEU A 696 -19.86 7.68 -28.47
C LEU A 696 -20.33 7.15 -29.82
N ASP A 697 -21.07 6.04 -29.93
CA ASP A 697 -21.71 5.57 -31.19
C ASP A 697 -20.82 5.79 -32.46
N ASP A 698 -19.56 5.31 -32.45
CA ASP A 698 -18.55 5.49 -33.52
C ASP A 698 -18.02 6.94 -33.75
N THR A 699 -18.28 7.89 -32.85
CA THR A 699 -17.76 9.28 -32.93
C THR A 699 -16.24 9.33 -32.75
N VAL A 700 -15.70 8.38 -31.99
CA VAL A 700 -14.28 8.22 -31.71
C VAL A 700 -13.91 6.79 -32.07
N ASP A 701 -12.84 6.64 -32.84
CA ASP A 701 -12.28 5.33 -33.11
C ASP A 701 -11.81 4.68 -31.79
N ASP A 702 -12.09 3.38 -31.59
CA ASP A 702 -11.72 2.64 -30.37
C ASP A 702 -10.21 2.77 -30.06
N ASP A 703 -9.38 3.00 -31.07
CA ASP A 703 -7.94 3.18 -30.89
C ASP A 703 -7.56 4.45 -30.13
N ARG A 704 -8.46 5.45 -30.06
CA ARG A 704 -8.29 6.72 -29.33
C ARG A 704 -8.82 6.67 -27.90
N ILE A 705 -9.20 5.50 -27.41
CA ILE A 705 -9.63 5.26 -26.04
C ILE A 705 -8.61 4.33 -25.37
N VAL A 706 -8.21 4.70 -24.15
CA VAL A 706 -7.22 3.95 -23.37
C VAL A 706 -7.68 3.83 -21.92
N ARG A 707 -7.60 2.62 -21.37
CA ARG A 707 -7.83 2.30 -19.96
C ARG A 707 -6.52 1.89 -19.29
N VAL A 708 -6.02 2.68 -18.34
CA VAL A 708 -4.75 2.40 -17.64
C VAL A 708 -5.05 1.69 -16.32
N GLY A 709 -4.66 0.42 -16.20
CA GLY A 709 -4.86 -0.44 -15.02
C GLY A 709 -4.09 -1.76 -15.13
N SER A 710 -4.12 -2.58 -14.08
CA SER A 710 -3.64 -3.97 -14.12
C SER A 710 -4.69 -4.88 -14.77
N GLU A 711 -4.28 -6.07 -15.22
CA GLU A 711 -5.17 -7.08 -15.81
C GLU A 711 -6.23 -7.54 -14.79
N SER A 712 -5.80 -7.89 -13.57
CA SER A 712 -6.70 -8.20 -12.45
C SER A 712 -7.63 -7.06 -12.02
N GLY A 713 -7.28 -5.81 -12.37
CA GLY A 713 -7.99 -4.62 -11.94
C GLY A 713 -9.07 -4.16 -12.92
N VAL A 714 -8.99 -4.54 -14.20
CA VAL A 714 -9.87 -4.06 -15.27
C VAL A 714 -10.96 -5.09 -15.55
N ARG A 715 -12.20 -4.64 -15.73
CA ARG A 715 -13.32 -5.54 -16.07
C ARG A 715 -13.09 -6.20 -17.43
N ASN A 716 -13.42 -7.49 -17.57
CA ASN A 716 -13.15 -8.29 -18.79
C ASN A 716 -13.65 -7.68 -20.12
N ASP A 717 -14.76 -6.94 -20.09
CA ASP A 717 -15.31 -6.26 -21.26
C ASP A 717 -14.65 -4.90 -21.55
N MET A 718 -13.83 -4.40 -20.62
CA MET A 718 -12.98 -3.22 -20.78
C MET A 718 -11.54 -3.58 -21.16
N GLU A 719 -11.14 -4.85 -21.06
CA GLU A 719 -9.81 -5.35 -21.48
C GLU A 719 -9.38 -4.91 -22.90
N PRO A 720 -10.26 -4.86 -23.92
CA PRO A 720 -9.89 -4.38 -25.26
C PRO A 720 -9.36 -2.94 -25.28
N TYR A 721 -9.66 -2.14 -24.26
CA TYR A 721 -9.20 -0.75 -24.11
C TYR A 721 -7.99 -0.65 -23.18
N ARG A 722 -7.57 -1.72 -22.49
CA ARG A 722 -6.46 -1.70 -21.54
C ARG A 722 -5.16 -1.29 -22.23
N LEU A 723 -4.39 -0.43 -21.57
CA LEU A 723 -3.07 -0.03 -22.05
C LEU A 723 -2.07 -1.17 -21.86
N GLU A 724 -1.83 -1.92 -22.92
CA GLU A 724 -0.68 -2.82 -23.00
C GLU A 724 0.63 -2.03 -22.91
N ARG A 725 1.50 -2.41 -21.98
CA ARG A 725 2.79 -1.74 -21.75
C ARG A 725 3.94 -2.42 -22.49
N ALA A 726 3.82 -3.73 -22.69
CA ALA A 726 4.80 -4.53 -23.41
C ALA A 726 4.71 -4.33 -24.92
N GLY A 727 5.81 -4.60 -25.62
CA GLY A 727 5.91 -4.57 -27.08
C GLY A 727 6.61 -3.33 -27.62
N ASP A 728 6.34 -2.99 -28.89
CA ASP A 728 7.07 -1.93 -29.60
C ASP A 728 6.91 -0.55 -28.92
N PRO A 729 8.00 0.11 -28.51
CA PRO A 729 7.94 1.38 -27.79
C PRO A 729 7.23 2.52 -28.53
N GLU A 730 7.41 2.63 -29.85
CA GLU A 730 6.79 3.71 -30.64
C GLU A 730 5.27 3.51 -30.66
N ASP A 731 4.82 2.27 -30.88
CA ASP A 731 3.40 1.92 -30.87
C ASP A 731 2.77 2.16 -29.49
N ARG A 732 3.45 1.76 -28.39
CA ARG A 732 2.93 1.95 -27.03
C ARG A 732 2.77 3.42 -26.65
N VAL A 733 3.77 4.24 -26.98
CA VAL A 733 3.72 5.68 -26.74
C VAL A 733 2.64 6.34 -27.61
N ALA A 734 2.57 5.98 -28.89
CA ALA A 734 1.56 6.50 -29.80
C ALA A 734 0.14 6.18 -29.30
N LYS A 735 -0.09 4.98 -28.76
CA LYS A 735 -1.39 4.56 -28.21
C LYS A 735 -1.85 5.48 -27.08
N ILE A 736 -1.01 5.76 -26.08
CA ILE A 736 -1.41 6.62 -24.96
C ILE A 736 -1.46 8.11 -25.35
N GLN A 737 -0.50 8.60 -26.15
CA GLN A 737 -0.42 10.03 -26.51
C GLN A 737 -1.52 10.46 -27.48
N ASN A 738 -1.94 9.59 -28.41
CA ASN A 738 -3.00 9.91 -29.38
C ASN A 738 -4.42 9.67 -28.85
N ALA A 739 -4.55 9.04 -27.67
CA ALA A 739 -5.83 8.82 -27.03
C ALA A 739 -6.53 10.15 -26.69
N GLN A 740 -7.80 10.26 -27.06
CA GLN A 740 -8.68 11.36 -26.64
C GLN A 740 -9.25 11.15 -25.25
N VAL A 741 -9.51 9.90 -24.89
CA VAL A 741 -9.99 9.54 -23.55
C VAL A 741 -8.97 8.59 -22.93
N VAL A 742 -8.41 8.99 -21.81
CA VAL A 742 -7.60 8.13 -20.96
C VAL A 742 -8.37 7.93 -19.65
N ALA A 743 -8.74 6.69 -19.36
CA ALA A 743 -9.47 6.29 -18.17
C ALA A 743 -8.50 5.63 -17.17
N ALA A 744 -8.43 6.13 -15.94
CA ALA A 744 -7.52 5.59 -14.91
C ALA A 744 -8.03 5.87 -13.50
N THR A 745 -7.78 4.97 -12.55
CA THR A 745 -8.05 5.29 -11.14
C THR A 745 -7.19 6.45 -10.67
N THR A 746 -7.67 7.22 -9.70
CA THR A 746 -6.94 8.38 -9.19
C THR A 746 -5.58 7.98 -8.59
N ALA A 747 -5.49 6.80 -7.99
CA ALA A 747 -4.22 6.23 -7.54
C ALA A 747 -3.24 5.95 -8.70
N THR A 748 -3.74 5.50 -9.84
CA THR A 748 -2.95 5.25 -11.06
C THR A 748 -2.48 6.54 -11.74
N CYS A 749 -3.20 7.65 -11.58
CA CYS A 749 -2.76 8.97 -12.06
C CYS A 749 -1.41 9.39 -11.45
N GLY A 750 -1.07 8.91 -10.25
CA GLY A 750 0.23 9.14 -9.61
C GLY A 750 1.39 8.32 -10.19
N SER A 751 1.14 7.39 -11.13
CA SER A 751 2.18 6.55 -11.73
C SER A 751 3.11 7.32 -12.66
N ARG A 752 4.35 6.84 -12.81
CA ARG A 752 5.38 7.43 -13.69
C ARG A 752 4.86 7.70 -15.09
N VAL A 753 4.21 6.72 -15.70
CA VAL A 753 3.61 6.81 -17.04
C VAL A 753 2.59 7.94 -17.13
N MET A 754 1.68 8.04 -16.15
CA MET A 754 0.61 9.05 -16.17
C MET A 754 1.14 10.46 -15.94
N LYS A 755 2.22 10.62 -15.16
CA LYS A 755 2.86 11.92 -14.93
C LYS A 755 3.52 12.51 -16.17
N GLU A 756 3.86 11.69 -17.16
CA GLU A 756 4.35 12.15 -18.48
C GLU A 756 3.21 12.55 -19.43
N GLN A 757 1.95 12.51 -18.99
CA GLN A 757 0.79 12.88 -19.79
C GLN A 757 0.23 14.24 -19.37
N ALA A 758 -0.36 14.95 -20.34
CA ALA A 758 -1.10 16.20 -20.10
C ALA A 758 -2.48 16.16 -20.75
N PHE A 759 -3.48 16.69 -20.08
CA PHE A 759 -4.88 16.67 -20.51
C PHE A 759 -5.47 18.07 -20.53
N ASP A 760 -6.46 18.30 -21.38
CA ASP A 760 -7.19 19.57 -21.35
C ASP A 760 -8.12 19.59 -20.12
N VAL A 761 -8.74 18.45 -19.80
CA VAL A 761 -9.68 18.33 -18.69
C VAL A 761 -9.54 17.00 -17.96
N ALA A 762 -9.54 17.05 -16.62
CA ALA A 762 -9.73 15.89 -15.76
C ALA A 762 -11.18 15.86 -15.26
N LEU A 763 -11.93 14.81 -15.59
CA LEU A 763 -13.24 14.54 -15.03
C LEU A 763 -13.10 13.42 -13.99
N VAL A 764 -13.36 13.74 -12.72
CA VAL A 764 -13.19 12.82 -11.59
C VAL A 764 -14.56 12.43 -11.03
N ASP A 765 -14.98 11.19 -11.24
CA ASP A 765 -16.20 10.61 -10.65
C ASP A 765 -15.94 10.09 -9.24
N GLU A 766 -17.01 10.03 -8.44
CA GLU A 766 -16.98 9.70 -7.01
C GLU A 766 -15.97 10.56 -6.21
N ALA A 767 -15.81 11.83 -6.61
CA ALA A 767 -14.84 12.75 -6.00
C ALA A 767 -15.09 13.02 -4.51
N ALA A 768 -16.32 12.81 -4.02
CA ALA A 768 -16.66 12.93 -2.61
C ALA A 768 -16.04 11.82 -1.73
N GLN A 769 -15.59 10.71 -2.33
CA GLN A 769 -14.91 9.61 -1.63
C GLN A 769 -13.38 9.73 -1.67
N LEU A 770 -12.84 10.71 -2.38
CA LEU A 770 -11.42 10.96 -2.46
C LEU A 770 -11.01 11.97 -1.40
N THR A 771 -9.91 11.69 -0.69
CA THR A 771 -9.24 12.73 0.10
C THR A 771 -8.84 13.87 -0.84
N GLU A 772 -8.73 15.09 -0.32
CA GLU A 772 -8.32 16.24 -1.13
C GLU A 772 -6.94 16.02 -1.82
N PRO A 773 -5.87 15.56 -1.13
CA PRO A 773 -4.61 15.18 -1.79
C PRO A 773 -4.78 14.06 -2.81
N GLY A 774 -5.72 13.13 -2.58
CA GLY A 774 -6.05 12.08 -3.54
C GLY A 774 -6.56 12.68 -4.84
N THR A 775 -7.51 13.61 -4.76
CA THR A 775 -8.06 14.30 -5.94
C THR A 775 -6.98 15.09 -6.70
N CYS A 776 -6.01 15.66 -5.99
CA CYS A 776 -4.85 16.34 -6.59
C CYS A 776 -4.09 15.45 -7.59
N ALA A 777 -4.03 14.13 -7.38
CA ALA A 777 -3.30 13.21 -8.27
C ALA A 777 -3.83 13.23 -9.71
N ALA A 778 -5.14 13.42 -9.91
CA ALA A 778 -5.75 13.50 -11.23
C ALA A 778 -5.74 14.94 -11.78
N ILE A 779 -6.16 15.93 -11.00
CA ILE A 779 -6.30 17.32 -11.49
C ILE A 779 -4.93 17.97 -11.80
N ASN A 780 -3.85 17.46 -11.22
CA ASN A 780 -2.50 17.93 -11.54
C ASN A 780 -2.11 17.66 -13.00
N LEU A 781 -2.72 16.67 -13.64
CA LEU A 781 -2.43 16.26 -15.02
C LEU A 781 -3.24 17.05 -16.06
N ALA A 782 -4.17 17.92 -15.64
CA ALA A 782 -5.09 18.61 -16.56
C ALA A 782 -5.11 20.13 -16.39
N GLU A 783 -5.38 20.87 -17.46
CA GLU A 783 -5.48 22.34 -17.39
C GLU A 783 -6.65 22.81 -16.50
N ARG A 784 -7.81 22.15 -16.64
CA ARG A 784 -9.03 22.38 -15.84
C ARG A 784 -9.62 21.05 -15.35
N PHE A 785 -10.59 21.10 -14.43
CA PHE A 785 -11.18 19.87 -13.87
C PHE A 785 -12.68 19.93 -13.62
N VAL A 786 -13.33 18.78 -13.65
CA VAL A 786 -14.75 18.60 -13.32
C VAL A 786 -14.84 17.52 -12.25
N LEU A 787 -15.33 17.88 -11.07
CA LEU A 787 -15.54 16.91 -9.99
C LEU A 787 -17.00 16.49 -9.96
N VAL A 788 -17.24 15.18 -9.95
CA VAL A 788 -18.56 14.59 -9.89
C VAL A 788 -18.65 13.74 -8.64
N GLY A 789 -19.67 13.97 -7.82
CA GLY A 789 -19.74 13.32 -6.52
C GLY A 789 -21.04 13.60 -5.79
N ASP A 790 -21.10 13.12 -4.56
CA ASP A 790 -22.21 13.34 -3.65
C ASP A 790 -21.69 13.33 -2.21
N HIS A 791 -21.52 14.53 -1.63
CA HIS A 791 -21.02 14.70 -0.26
C HIS A 791 -22.02 14.25 0.81
N GLU A 792 -23.27 13.94 0.42
CA GLU A 792 -24.30 13.32 1.27
C GLU A 792 -24.23 11.77 1.25
N GLN A 793 -23.29 11.19 0.49
CA GLN A 793 -22.93 9.77 0.51
C GLN A 793 -21.54 9.56 1.15
N LEU A 794 -20.92 8.39 1.02
CA LEU A 794 -19.73 8.03 1.81
C LEU A 794 -18.58 9.03 1.65
N PRO A 795 -17.95 9.46 2.76
CA PRO A 795 -16.70 10.21 2.73
C PRO A 795 -15.50 9.33 2.34
N PRO A 796 -14.30 9.92 2.18
CA PRO A 796 -13.06 9.17 2.14
C PRO A 796 -12.85 8.32 3.39
N VAL A 797 -12.29 7.13 3.22
CA VAL A 797 -11.97 6.22 4.34
C VAL A 797 -10.56 6.50 4.84
N VAL A 798 -10.43 6.88 6.12
CA VAL A 798 -9.15 7.20 6.79
C VAL A 798 -8.95 6.24 7.96
N ARG A 799 -7.80 5.57 8.06
CA ARG A 799 -7.55 4.55 9.11
C ARG A 799 -7.19 5.16 10.45
N ALA A 800 -6.55 6.32 10.46
CA ALA A 800 -6.12 7.00 11.68
C ALA A 800 -7.27 7.28 12.68
N GLU A 801 -8.53 7.32 12.23
CA GLU A 801 -9.72 7.54 13.08
C GLU A 801 -10.00 6.40 14.07
N GLY A 802 -9.56 5.17 13.77
CA GLY A 802 -9.88 3.97 14.56
C GLY A 802 -8.89 3.64 15.69
N GLY A 803 -7.82 4.41 15.84
CA GLY A 803 -6.83 4.22 16.90
C GLY A 803 -7.41 4.59 18.26
N THR A 804 -7.30 3.69 19.24
CA THR A 804 -7.72 3.84 20.63
C THR A 804 -7.63 5.29 21.10
N LYS A 805 -8.74 5.83 21.63
CA LYS A 805 -8.76 7.03 22.47
C LYS A 805 -7.87 6.79 23.69
N THR A 806 -6.56 6.85 23.52
CA THR A 806 -5.63 6.83 24.63
C THR A 806 -5.71 8.22 25.22
N VAL A 807 -6.51 8.33 26.28
CA VAL A 807 -6.61 9.51 27.12
C VAL A 807 -5.27 9.68 27.84
N THR A 808 -4.26 10.18 27.15
CA THR A 808 -3.15 10.88 27.78
C THR A 808 -3.57 12.34 27.84
N GLY A 809 -4.00 12.75 29.03
CA GLY A 809 -4.45 14.12 29.27
C GLY A 809 -3.29 15.08 29.12
N ASP A 810 -3.23 15.77 27.99
CA ASP A 810 -3.06 17.22 27.94
C ASP A 810 -3.46 17.76 26.55
N ALA A 811 -4.18 18.89 26.55
CA ALA A 811 -4.49 19.81 25.45
C ALA A 811 -5.13 19.28 24.14
N GLY A 812 -6.48 19.27 24.10
CA GLY A 812 -7.27 20.04 23.11
C GLY A 812 -7.25 19.77 21.59
N ASP A 813 -6.22 19.15 21.00
CA ASP A 813 -5.99 19.19 19.54
C ASP A 813 -6.07 17.83 18.80
N ASP A 814 -6.06 16.68 19.48
CA ASP A 814 -5.94 15.38 18.78
C ASP A 814 -7.23 14.87 18.11
N VAL A 815 -8.40 15.45 18.39
CA VAL A 815 -9.67 15.02 17.77
C VAL A 815 -9.93 15.75 16.43
N SER A 816 -9.18 16.81 16.09
CA SER A 816 -9.40 17.58 14.86
C SER A 816 -8.64 17.07 13.63
N ARG A 817 -7.65 16.19 13.79
CA ARG A 817 -6.69 15.85 12.71
C ARG A 817 -7.23 14.82 11.72
N ALA A 818 -8.01 13.87 12.22
CA ALA A 818 -8.78 12.91 11.42
C ALA A 818 -9.71 13.62 10.41
N HIS A 819 -10.27 14.76 10.80
CA HIS A 819 -11.23 15.52 9.99
C HIS A 819 -10.61 16.05 8.68
N ASP A 820 -9.30 16.31 8.66
CA ASP A 820 -8.64 16.97 7.51
C ASP A 820 -8.58 16.07 6.26
N LEU A 821 -8.47 14.75 6.43
CA LEU A 821 -8.48 13.81 5.29
C LEU A 821 -9.88 13.31 4.92
N THR A 822 -10.86 13.43 5.82
CA THR A 822 -12.25 13.02 5.58
C THR A 822 -13.08 14.05 4.83
N GLU A 823 -12.68 15.34 4.83
CA GLU A 823 -13.29 16.33 3.96
C GLU A 823 -12.70 16.20 2.55
N SER A 824 -13.56 15.90 1.57
CA SER A 824 -13.12 15.79 0.18
C SER A 824 -12.94 17.17 -0.47
N LEU A 825 -12.09 17.26 -1.51
CA LEU A 825 -11.98 18.48 -2.30
C LEU A 825 -13.34 18.86 -2.93
N PHE A 826 -14.17 17.87 -3.26
CA PHE A 826 -15.51 18.09 -3.80
C PHE A 826 -16.40 18.82 -2.80
N GLU A 827 -16.47 18.33 -1.56
CA GLU A 827 -17.25 18.92 -0.46
C GLU A 827 -16.82 20.36 -0.20
N ARG A 828 -15.51 20.58 -0.01
CA ARG A 828 -14.94 21.90 0.24
C ARG A 828 -15.23 22.90 -0.88
N LEU A 829 -15.14 22.48 -2.15
CA LEU A 829 -15.41 23.35 -3.29
C LEU A 829 -16.91 23.58 -3.52
N VAL A 830 -17.79 22.66 -3.13
CA VAL A 830 -19.25 22.88 -3.15
C VAL A 830 -19.62 24.01 -2.18
N ASP A 831 -19.01 24.04 -1.00
CA ASP A 831 -19.22 25.09 0.00
C ASP A 831 -18.60 26.42 -0.42
N LEU A 832 -17.40 26.38 -0.99
CA LEU A 832 -16.67 27.58 -1.41
C LEU A 832 -17.28 28.22 -2.66
N TYR A 833 -17.71 27.41 -3.63
CA TYR A 833 -18.24 27.84 -4.92
C TYR A 833 -19.57 27.14 -5.26
N PRO A 834 -20.66 27.42 -4.53
CA PRO A 834 -21.96 26.82 -4.82
C PRO A 834 -22.44 27.14 -6.25
N GLU A 835 -22.08 28.32 -6.76
CA GLU A 835 -22.37 28.75 -8.12
C GLU A 835 -21.52 28.05 -9.20
N ALA A 836 -20.50 27.27 -8.84
CA ALA A 836 -19.78 26.38 -9.76
C ALA A 836 -20.43 24.99 -9.84
N GLY A 837 -21.30 24.66 -8.88
CA GLY A 837 -22.00 23.38 -8.78
C GLY A 837 -23.34 23.33 -9.51
N VAL A 838 -23.76 22.12 -9.90
CA VAL A 838 -25.13 21.81 -10.32
C VAL A 838 -25.55 20.50 -9.66
N MET A 839 -26.64 20.54 -8.89
CA MET A 839 -27.27 19.34 -8.33
C MET A 839 -28.29 18.76 -9.30
N LEU A 840 -28.15 17.47 -9.60
CA LEU A 840 -29.13 16.71 -10.37
C LEU A 840 -30.35 16.38 -9.48
N ASP A 841 -31.53 16.87 -9.84
CA ASP A 841 -32.74 16.79 -8.99
C ASP A 841 -33.73 15.68 -9.39
N ARG A 842 -33.56 15.04 -10.57
CA ARG A 842 -34.44 13.99 -11.09
C ARG A 842 -33.80 12.60 -10.99
N GLN A 843 -34.37 11.73 -10.17
CA GLN A 843 -33.93 10.34 -10.01
C GLN A 843 -34.83 9.33 -10.74
N TYR A 844 -34.22 8.24 -11.23
CA TYR A 844 -34.84 7.21 -12.06
C TYR A 844 -34.93 5.83 -11.37
N ARG A 845 -34.56 5.75 -10.08
CA ARG A 845 -34.40 4.51 -9.30
C ARG A 845 -35.56 4.24 -8.34
N MET A 846 -35.77 5.12 -7.36
CA MET A 846 -36.67 4.89 -6.22
C MET A 846 -38.11 5.28 -6.57
N ASN A 847 -39.10 4.53 -6.10
CA ASN A 847 -40.47 5.02 -6.06
C ASN A 847 -40.61 6.22 -5.11
N GLN A 848 -41.76 6.91 -5.17
CA GLN A 848 -41.99 8.10 -4.37
C GLN A 848 -42.01 7.82 -2.85
N ARG A 849 -42.50 6.64 -2.43
CA ARG A 849 -42.62 6.26 -1.03
C ARG A 849 -41.25 6.12 -0.36
N ILE A 850 -40.30 5.48 -1.04
CA ILE A 850 -38.90 5.31 -0.63
C ILE A 850 -38.18 6.66 -0.68
N GLN A 851 -38.23 7.33 -1.84
CA GLN A 851 -37.47 8.56 -2.09
C GLN A 851 -37.80 9.70 -1.12
N ALA A 852 -39.03 9.75 -0.60
CA ALA A 852 -39.51 10.87 0.22
C ALA A 852 -38.65 11.15 1.46
N PHE A 853 -38.17 10.11 2.15
CA PHE A 853 -37.35 10.29 3.35
C PHE A 853 -35.93 10.76 3.01
N PRO A 854 -35.13 10.03 2.19
CA PRO A 854 -33.78 10.49 1.88
C PRO A 854 -33.76 11.89 1.29
N SER A 855 -34.73 12.22 0.43
CA SER A 855 -34.82 13.56 -0.11
C SER A 855 -35.05 14.64 0.92
N THR A 856 -35.91 14.41 1.91
CA THR A 856 -36.23 15.43 2.92
C THR A 856 -35.10 15.57 3.93
N GLU A 857 -34.47 14.45 4.30
CA GLU A 857 -33.46 14.39 5.35
C GLU A 857 -32.08 14.81 4.87
N PHE A 858 -31.68 14.44 3.64
CA PHE A 858 -30.31 14.64 3.12
C PHE A 858 -30.22 15.57 1.90
N TYR A 859 -31.35 15.96 1.30
CA TYR A 859 -31.33 16.70 0.02
C TYR A 859 -32.35 17.85 -0.01
N ASP A 860 -32.70 18.44 1.13
CA ASP A 860 -33.62 19.59 1.28
C ASP A 860 -34.98 19.46 0.56
N GLY A 861 -35.45 18.24 0.38
CA GLY A 861 -36.65 17.93 -0.39
C GLY A 861 -36.51 18.16 -1.90
N GLN A 862 -35.32 18.36 -2.45
CA GLN A 862 -35.11 18.68 -3.86
C GLN A 862 -35.12 17.46 -4.78
N LEU A 863 -34.72 16.28 -4.28
CA LEU A 863 -34.70 15.05 -5.05
C LEU A 863 -36.13 14.57 -5.38
N ARG A 864 -36.43 14.35 -6.67
CA ARG A 864 -37.77 13.96 -7.16
C ARG A 864 -37.70 12.81 -8.16
N PRO A 865 -38.74 11.96 -8.27
CA PRO A 865 -38.79 10.96 -9.33
C PRO A 865 -38.86 11.66 -10.69
N ALA A 866 -38.08 11.17 -11.65
CA ALA A 866 -37.95 11.78 -12.97
C ALA A 866 -39.25 11.69 -13.79
N THR A 867 -40.04 10.64 -13.58
CA THR A 867 -41.31 10.42 -14.29
C THR A 867 -42.39 9.89 -13.35
N PRO A 868 -43.68 10.04 -13.70
CA PRO A 868 -44.77 9.42 -12.96
C PRO A 868 -44.66 7.89 -12.86
N ALA A 869 -44.09 7.24 -13.89
CA ALA A 869 -43.85 5.81 -13.90
C ALA A 869 -42.76 5.40 -12.88
N VAL A 870 -41.72 6.24 -12.70
CA VAL A 870 -40.75 6.03 -11.62
C VAL A 870 -41.44 6.25 -10.26
N ALA A 871 -42.22 7.32 -10.11
CA ALA A 871 -42.87 7.65 -8.84
C ALA A 871 -43.82 6.55 -8.34
N GLY A 872 -44.58 5.94 -9.25
CA GLY A 872 -45.60 4.93 -8.93
C GLY A 872 -45.17 3.48 -9.13
N ARG A 873 -43.88 3.17 -9.28
CA ARG A 873 -43.42 1.79 -9.49
C ARG A 873 -43.67 0.92 -8.26
N THR A 874 -44.21 -0.27 -8.48
CA THR A 874 -44.59 -1.25 -7.43
C THR A 874 -44.08 -2.65 -7.76
N LEU A 875 -44.11 -3.59 -6.81
CA LEU A 875 -43.70 -4.97 -7.09
C LEU A 875 -44.57 -5.63 -8.17
N ASP A 876 -45.84 -5.26 -8.30
CA ASP A 876 -46.78 -5.81 -9.30
C ASP A 876 -46.43 -5.45 -10.76
N ASP A 877 -45.51 -4.50 -10.99
CA ASP A 877 -45.03 -4.23 -12.35
C ASP A 877 -44.01 -5.28 -12.84
N LEU A 878 -43.50 -6.14 -11.94
CA LEU A 878 -42.57 -7.22 -12.28
C LEU A 878 -43.36 -8.44 -12.75
N GLU A 879 -42.89 -9.07 -13.81
CA GLU A 879 -43.55 -10.24 -14.38
C GLU A 879 -43.55 -11.39 -13.37
N GLY A 880 -44.74 -11.94 -13.07
CA GLY A 880 -44.90 -13.06 -12.16
C GLY A 880 -44.93 -12.71 -10.67
N VAL A 881 -44.78 -11.42 -10.31
CA VAL A 881 -44.80 -10.96 -8.93
C VAL A 881 -46.19 -10.44 -8.55
N SER A 882 -46.68 -10.76 -7.35
CA SER A 882 -47.94 -10.25 -6.81
C SER A 882 -47.80 -9.79 -5.36
N SER A 883 -47.99 -8.49 -5.12
CA SER A 883 -47.92 -7.90 -3.78
C SER A 883 -49.04 -8.41 -2.85
N ASP A 884 -50.19 -8.82 -3.39
CA ASP A 884 -51.29 -9.45 -2.63
C ASP A 884 -50.90 -10.77 -1.93
N ALA A 885 -49.81 -11.41 -2.38
CA ALA A 885 -49.29 -12.63 -1.77
C ALA A 885 -48.36 -12.33 -0.58
N LEU A 886 -47.96 -11.07 -0.38
CA LEU A 886 -47.13 -10.66 0.74
C LEU A 886 -47.95 -10.57 2.03
N PRO A 887 -47.32 -10.78 3.20
CA PRO A 887 -47.93 -10.44 4.48
C PRO A 887 -48.30 -8.96 4.54
N ALA A 888 -49.37 -8.62 5.26
CA ALA A 888 -49.82 -7.23 5.44
C ALA A 888 -48.73 -6.26 5.97
N THR A 889 -47.69 -6.79 6.64
CA THR A 889 -46.54 -6.00 7.10
C THR A 889 -45.60 -5.55 5.98
N LEU A 890 -45.69 -6.15 4.79
CA LEU A 890 -44.84 -5.89 3.62
C LEU A 890 -45.63 -5.33 2.41
N GLU A 891 -46.93 -5.06 2.58
CA GLU A 891 -47.76 -4.43 1.54
C GLU A 891 -47.33 -2.98 1.24
N ASP A 892 -46.89 -2.22 2.26
CA ASP A 892 -46.31 -0.90 2.02
C ASP A 892 -44.90 -1.04 1.44
N PRO A 893 -44.53 -0.25 0.41
CA PRO A 893 -43.18 -0.25 -0.14
C PRO A 893 -42.06 0.03 0.87
N VAL A 894 -42.36 0.62 2.03
CA VAL A 894 -41.42 0.84 3.12
C VAL A 894 -42.00 0.25 4.39
N SER A 895 -41.29 -0.70 4.99
CA SER A 895 -41.72 -1.36 6.21
C SER A 895 -40.62 -1.42 7.26
N PHE A 896 -41.02 -1.50 8.54
CA PHE A 896 -40.13 -1.73 9.66
C PHE A 896 -40.53 -3.00 10.42
N VAL A 897 -39.56 -3.88 10.66
CA VAL A 897 -39.70 -5.14 11.39
C VAL A 897 -38.90 -5.04 12.69
N ASP A 898 -39.61 -4.95 13.80
CA ASP A 898 -39.02 -4.83 15.14
C ASP A 898 -38.42 -6.18 15.59
N VAL A 899 -37.10 -6.20 15.79
CA VAL A 899 -36.35 -7.35 16.31
C VAL A 899 -35.50 -6.85 17.47
N LYS A 900 -35.61 -7.47 18.65
CA LYS A 900 -34.84 -7.02 19.82
C LYS A 900 -33.38 -7.44 19.80
N GLY A 901 -33.10 -8.50 19.05
CA GLY A 901 -31.79 -9.08 18.91
C GLY A 901 -31.34 -9.98 20.05
N ASP A 902 -30.28 -10.74 19.77
CA ASP A 902 -29.69 -11.71 20.69
C ASP A 902 -28.66 -11.12 21.67
N ARG A 903 -28.38 -9.81 21.58
CA ARG A 903 -27.40 -9.03 22.37
C ARG A 903 -25.93 -9.33 22.07
N SER A 904 -25.62 -9.98 20.95
CA SER A 904 -24.23 -10.10 20.49
C SER A 904 -23.75 -8.76 19.90
N GLN A 905 -22.42 -8.57 19.86
CA GLN A 905 -21.83 -7.27 19.53
C GLN A 905 -21.76 -7.00 18.02
N TYR A 906 -21.42 -8.01 17.21
CA TYR A 906 -21.17 -7.87 15.77
C TYR A 906 -22.11 -8.70 14.89
N THR A 907 -22.95 -9.51 15.51
CA THR A 907 -23.89 -10.42 14.85
C THR A 907 -25.23 -10.36 15.56
N ASP A 908 -26.29 -10.72 14.86
CA ASP A 908 -27.62 -10.91 15.42
C ASP A 908 -28.32 -12.03 14.66
N SER A 909 -28.33 -13.20 15.26
CA SER A 909 -28.93 -14.42 14.70
C SER A 909 -30.46 -14.35 14.67
N GLU A 910 -31.08 -13.55 15.55
CA GLU A 910 -32.54 -13.30 15.52
C GLU A 910 -32.89 -12.41 14.32
N GLU A 911 -32.12 -11.36 14.05
CA GLU A 911 -32.27 -10.57 12.83
C GLU A 911 -32.04 -11.42 11.59
N ALA A 912 -30.97 -12.22 11.55
CA ALA A 912 -30.64 -13.08 10.40
C ALA A 912 -31.76 -14.09 10.09
N SER A 913 -32.27 -14.78 11.11
CA SER A 913 -33.40 -15.71 10.97
C SER A 913 -34.64 -14.97 10.46
N ARG A 914 -34.91 -13.77 10.96
CA ARG A 914 -36.05 -12.96 10.52
C ARG A 914 -35.91 -12.49 9.09
N ILE A 915 -34.70 -12.15 8.64
CA ILE A 915 -34.39 -11.76 7.27
C ILE A 915 -34.65 -12.92 6.30
N ALA A 916 -34.29 -14.15 6.66
CA ALA A 916 -34.61 -15.34 5.87
C ALA A 916 -36.14 -15.50 5.68
N GLU A 917 -36.94 -15.34 6.73
CA GLU A 917 -38.41 -15.38 6.63
C GLU A 917 -38.99 -14.29 5.72
N LEU A 918 -38.36 -13.11 5.69
CA LEU A 918 -38.75 -12.01 4.81
C LEU A 918 -38.45 -12.33 3.35
N ILE A 919 -37.28 -12.91 3.07
CA ILE A 919 -36.88 -13.36 1.73
C ILE A 919 -37.85 -14.43 1.21
N ASP A 920 -38.17 -15.43 2.03
CA ASP A 920 -39.16 -16.48 1.69
C ASP A 920 -40.53 -15.89 1.33
N SER A 921 -40.92 -14.81 2.00
CA SER A 921 -42.18 -14.11 1.72
C SER A 921 -42.16 -13.45 0.34
N TYR A 922 -41.06 -12.80 -0.05
CA TYR A 922 -40.89 -12.21 -1.38
C TYR A 922 -40.80 -13.27 -2.49
N GLU A 923 -40.12 -14.38 -2.23
CA GLU A 923 -40.05 -15.51 -3.16
C GLU A 923 -41.45 -16.14 -3.36
N THR A 924 -42.21 -16.31 -2.28
CA THR A 924 -43.60 -16.79 -2.35
C THR A 924 -44.49 -15.85 -3.17
N ALA A 925 -44.20 -14.54 -3.12
CA ALA A 925 -44.85 -13.53 -3.94
C ALA A 925 -44.38 -13.53 -5.41
N GLY A 926 -43.42 -14.39 -5.78
CA GLY A 926 -42.95 -14.60 -7.14
C GLY A 926 -41.68 -13.81 -7.51
N LEU A 927 -41.03 -13.14 -6.54
CA LEU A 927 -39.81 -12.37 -6.80
C LEU A 927 -38.60 -13.30 -6.92
N ASP A 928 -37.75 -13.03 -7.91
CA ASP A 928 -36.48 -13.74 -8.06
C ASP A 928 -35.49 -13.28 -6.98
N ARG A 929 -34.77 -14.22 -6.36
CA ARG A 929 -33.85 -13.96 -5.25
C ARG A 929 -32.71 -13.04 -5.62
N SER A 930 -32.27 -13.06 -6.88
CA SER A 930 -31.24 -12.16 -7.40
C SER A 930 -31.67 -10.68 -7.41
N GLN A 931 -32.97 -10.41 -7.30
CA GLN A 931 -33.55 -9.07 -7.23
C GLN A 931 -33.68 -8.54 -5.79
N ILE A 932 -33.20 -9.32 -4.80
CA ILE A 932 -33.21 -8.99 -3.38
C ILE A 932 -31.77 -8.74 -2.92
N GLY A 933 -31.57 -7.65 -2.20
CA GLY A 933 -30.32 -7.34 -1.52
C GLY A 933 -30.51 -7.18 -0.01
N VAL A 934 -29.53 -7.60 0.77
CA VAL A 934 -29.46 -7.40 2.21
C VAL A 934 -28.22 -6.56 2.54
N ILE A 935 -28.41 -5.51 3.31
CA ILE A 935 -27.35 -4.62 3.79
C ILE A 935 -27.22 -4.79 5.30
N ALA A 936 -26.00 -5.01 5.79
CA ALA A 936 -25.70 -5.10 7.21
C ALA A 936 -24.49 -4.22 7.60
N PRO A 937 -24.39 -3.74 8.85
CA PRO A 937 -23.27 -2.90 9.30
C PRO A 937 -21.94 -3.66 9.41
N PHE A 938 -21.97 -4.94 9.74
CA PHE A 938 -20.79 -5.74 10.02
C PHE A 938 -20.64 -6.89 9.04
N ARG A 939 -19.39 -7.25 8.72
CA ARG A 939 -19.08 -8.44 7.90
C ARG A 939 -19.42 -9.72 8.63
N ALA A 940 -19.21 -9.78 9.95
CA ALA A 940 -19.68 -10.89 10.77
C ALA A 940 -21.20 -11.09 10.62
N GLN A 941 -21.97 -10.01 10.58
CA GLN A 941 -23.41 -10.08 10.34
C GLN A 941 -23.75 -10.48 8.90
N VAL A 942 -23.00 -10.00 7.90
CA VAL A 942 -23.13 -10.48 6.51
C VAL A 942 -22.95 -12.00 6.46
N SER A 943 -21.87 -12.52 7.06
CA SER A 943 -21.58 -13.95 7.14
C SER A 943 -22.65 -14.72 7.91
N GLU A 944 -23.18 -14.15 9.00
CA GLU A 944 -24.27 -14.77 9.75
C GLU A 944 -25.54 -14.86 8.88
N ILE A 945 -25.97 -13.76 8.27
CA ILE A 945 -27.13 -13.74 7.37
C ILE A 945 -26.96 -14.73 6.22
N SER A 946 -25.78 -14.79 5.59
CA SER A 946 -25.47 -15.73 4.51
C SER A 946 -25.63 -17.20 4.89
N LYS A 947 -25.54 -17.57 6.18
CA LYS A 947 -25.83 -18.96 6.62
C LYS A 947 -27.32 -19.31 6.59
N HIS A 948 -28.20 -18.30 6.67
CA HIS A 948 -29.64 -18.46 6.74
C HIS A 948 -30.34 -18.20 5.40
N VAL A 949 -29.66 -17.54 4.47
CA VAL A 949 -30.24 -17.14 3.18
C VAL A 949 -29.59 -17.90 2.02
N PRO A 950 -30.32 -18.14 0.92
CA PRO A 950 -29.76 -18.74 -0.29
C PRO A 950 -28.64 -17.90 -0.94
N ASP A 951 -27.69 -18.58 -1.61
CA ASP A 951 -26.50 -17.96 -2.23
C ASP A 951 -26.80 -16.95 -3.35
N ASP A 952 -28.00 -17.01 -3.94
CA ASP A 952 -28.45 -16.11 -5.01
C ASP A 952 -28.98 -14.76 -4.50
N VAL A 953 -29.11 -14.58 -3.18
CA VAL A 953 -29.42 -13.29 -2.56
C VAL A 953 -28.13 -12.51 -2.34
N THR A 954 -28.10 -11.24 -2.78
CA THR A 954 -26.92 -10.39 -2.54
C THR A 954 -26.89 -9.93 -1.08
N VAL A 955 -25.90 -10.32 -0.29
CA VAL A 955 -25.70 -9.86 1.10
C VAL A 955 -24.34 -9.17 1.21
N ASP A 956 -24.31 -7.89 1.60
CA ASP A 956 -23.04 -7.18 1.80
C ASP A 956 -23.17 -6.02 2.81
N THR A 957 -22.04 -5.42 3.13
CA THR A 957 -21.92 -4.17 3.90
C THR A 957 -22.36 -2.94 3.11
N VAL A 958 -22.71 -1.87 3.83
CA VAL A 958 -23.17 -0.61 3.21
C VAL A 958 -22.15 -0.02 2.22
N ASP A 959 -20.87 -0.04 2.58
CA ASP A 959 -19.75 0.47 1.76
C ASP A 959 -19.62 -0.29 0.44
N ARG A 960 -19.80 -1.61 0.47
CA ARG A 960 -19.70 -2.47 -0.72
C ARG A 960 -20.97 -2.49 -1.57
N PHE A 961 -22.12 -2.17 -1.00
CA PHE A 961 -23.37 -2.02 -1.75
C PHE A 961 -23.43 -0.72 -2.55
N GLN A 962 -22.43 0.16 -2.41
CA GLN A 962 -22.38 1.42 -3.15
C GLN A 962 -22.34 1.19 -4.67
N GLY A 963 -22.97 2.10 -5.42
CA GLY A 963 -23.15 1.98 -6.87
C GLY A 963 -24.20 0.94 -7.29
N SER A 964 -24.47 -0.09 -6.49
CA SER A 964 -25.46 -1.13 -6.76
C SER A 964 -26.89 -0.70 -6.40
N SER A 965 -27.89 -1.44 -6.89
CA SER A 965 -29.30 -1.26 -6.55
C SER A 965 -30.09 -2.54 -6.79
N GLN A 966 -31.11 -2.81 -5.98
CA GLN A 966 -31.98 -3.98 -6.12
C GLN A 966 -33.46 -3.59 -6.18
N GLU A 967 -34.31 -4.51 -6.65
CA GLU A 967 -35.76 -4.27 -6.63
C GLU A 967 -36.26 -4.16 -5.18
N VAL A 968 -35.74 -5.04 -4.30
CA VAL A 968 -35.98 -5.05 -2.86
C VAL A 968 -34.66 -4.94 -2.10
N ILE A 969 -34.61 -4.08 -1.09
CA ILE A 969 -33.50 -4.03 -0.13
C ILE A 969 -34.02 -4.28 1.29
N ILE A 970 -33.30 -5.10 2.03
CA ILE A 970 -33.50 -5.33 3.46
C ILE A 970 -32.27 -4.77 4.20
N VAL A 971 -32.47 -3.93 5.20
CA VAL A 971 -31.38 -3.37 6.02
C VAL A 971 -31.45 -3.98 7.41
N SER A 972 -30.42 -4.76 7.78
CA SER A 972 -30.15 -5.24 9.14
C SER A 972 -29.41 -4.14 9.89
N PHE A 973 -29.88 -3.77 11.08
CA PHE A 973 -29.21 -2.75 11.91
C PHE A 973 -28.29 -3.35 12.97
N THR A 974 -28.53 -4.59 13.41
CA THR A 974 -27.70 -5.30 14.41
C THR A 974 -27.55 -4.51 15.73
N ALA A 975 -28.43 -3.55 16.00
CA ALA A 975 -28.34 -2.64 17.12
C ALA A 975 -28.99 -3.26 18.36
N THR A 976 -28.19 -3.66 19.35
CA THR A 976 -28.70 -4.25 20.59
C THR A 976 -28.50 -3.32 21.79
N GLY A 977 -29.49 -2.46 22.04
CA GLY A 977 -29.52 -1.56 23.22
C GLY A 977 -28.63 -0.31 23.14
N SER A 978 -27.79 -0.17 22.12
CA SER A 978 -27.04 1.05 21.78
C SER A 978 -26.86 1.16 20.26
N LEU A 979 -26.50 2.35 19.76
CA LEU A 979 -26.18 2.62 18.35
C LEU A 979 -24.68 2.58 18.13
N GLU A 980 -24.11 1.38 18.28
CA GLU A 980 -22.69 1.12 18.03
C GLU A 980 -22.54 0.35 16.71
N GLY A 981 -21.58 0.75 15.88
CA GLY A 981 -21.25 0.07 14.62
C GLY A 981 -21.14 0.99 13.42
N PRO A 982 -20.54 0.50 12.31
CA PRO A 982 -20.18 1.33 11.16
C PRO A 982 -21.34 2.15 10.59
N ILE A 983 -22.55 1.58 10.49
CA ILE A 983 -23.71 2.28 9.91
C ILE A 983 -24.21 3.47 10.75
N PHE A 984 -23.79 3.58 12.02
CA PHE A 984 -24.18 4.62 12.97
C PHE A 984 -23.10 5.71 13.16
N GLU A 985 -21.89 5.47 12.67
CA GLU A 985 -20.78 6.43 12.77
C GLU A 985 -21.01 7.68 11.90
N ASP A 986 -21.72 7.51 10.79
CA ASP A 986 -21.99 8.58 9.83
C ASP A 986 -23.38 8.39 9.18
N TYR A 987 -24.22 9.43 9.24
CA TYR A 987 -25.56 9.39 8.64
C TYR A 987 -25.54 9.22 7.11
N ARG A 988 -24.42 9.52 6.45
CA ARG A 988 -24.24 9.30 5.00
C ARG A 988 -24.26 7.81 4.66
N ARG A 989 -23.82 6.92 5.55
CA ARG A 989 -23.94 5.46 5.37
C ARG A 989 -25.40 5.01 5.34
N ILE A 990 -26.24 5.49 6.26
CA ILE A 990 -27.67 5.15 6.21
C ILE A 990 -28.35 5.77 4.97
N ASN A 991 -27.97 6.98 4.54
CA ASN A 991 -28.44 7.54 3.27
C ASN A 991 -28.13 6.61 2.08
N VAL A 992 -26.92 6.05 2.02
CA VAL A 992 -26.55 5.05 1.00
C VAL A 992 -27.47 3.84 1.07
N ALA A 993 -27.64 3.23 2.23
CA ALA A 993 -28.50 2.04 2.38
C ALA A 993 -29.96 2.31 1.96
N LEU A 994 -30.55 3.43 2.40
CA LEU A 994 -31.93 3.81 2.10
C LEU A 994 -32.17 4.13 0.62
N THR A 995 -31.11 4.37 -0.16
CA THR A 995 -31.19 4.78 -1.58
C THR A 995 -30.77 3.68 -2.55
N ARG A 996 -30.51 2.47 -2.07
CA ARG A 996 -30.29 1.27 -2.89
C ARG A 996 -31.58 0.63 -3.48
N PRO A 997 -32.77 0.67 -2.85
CA PRO A 997 -33.94 -0.02 -3.38
C PRO A 997 -34.63 0.73 -4.53
N LYS A 998 -35.28 -0.02 -5.42
CA LYS A 998 -36.13 0.54 -6.48
C LYS A 998 -37.62 0.53 -6.09
N ARG A 999 -38.12 -0.59 -5.57
CA ARG A 999 -39.56 -0.84 -5.37
C ARG A 999 -39.95 -1.08 -3.92
N ALA A 1000 -39.15 -1.80 -3.13
CA ALA A 1000 -39.43 -2.00 -1.71
C ALA A 1000 -38.19 -1.92 -0.82
N LEU A 1001 -38.39 -1.46 0.41
CA LEU A 1001 -37.39 -1.34 1.47
C LEU A 1001 -37.94 -1.93 2.77
N VAL A 1002 -37.17 -2.81 3.40
CA VAL A 1002 -37.49 -3.36 4.72
C VAL A 1002 -36.37 -3.01 5.69
N LEU A 1003 -36.72 -2.40 6.82
CA LEU A 1003 -35.80 -2.05 7.90
C LEU A 1003 -35.97 -3.05 9.05
N VAL A 1004 -34.89 -3.68 9.51
CA VAL A 1004 -34.91 -4.74 10.52
C VAL A 1004 -33.98 -4.37 11.68
N GLY A 1005 -34.51 -4.27 12.90
CA GLY A 1005 -33.70 -4.07 14.10
C GLY A 1005 -34.49 -3.61 15.33
N ASP A 1006 -33.78 -3.22 16.40
CA ASP A 1006 -34.42 -2.82 17.68
C ASP A 1006 -34.91 -1.38 17.61
N SER A 1007 -36.24 -1.20 17.57
CA SER A 1007 -36.81 0.14 17.51
C SER A 1007 -36.53 1.00 18.72
N ARG A 1008 -36.21 0.43 19.89
CA ARG A 1008 -35.85 1.22 21.08
C ARG A 1008 -34.46 1.80 20.97
N ALA A 1009 -33.51 1.02 20.44
CA ALA A 1009 -32.15 1.50 20.17
C ALA A 1009 -32.20 2.60 19.09
N LEU A 1010 -32.87 2.34 17.97
CA LEU A 1010 -33.00 3.30 16.87
C LEU A 1010 -33.72 4.59 17.28
N ALA A 1011 -34.77 4.52 18.09
CA ALA A 1011 -35.46 5.72 18.58
C ALA A 1011 -34.64 6.56 19.59
N SER A 1012 -33.44 6.12 20.00
CA SER A 1012 -32.57 6.91 20.86
C SER A 1012 -31.89 8.08 20.15
N ASP A 1013 -31.86 8.06 18.81
CA ASP A 1013 -31.30 9.11 17.98
C ASP A 1013 -32.41 9.80 17.15
N PRO A 1014 -32.41 11.15 17.05
CA PRO A 1014 -33.48 11.89 16.37
C PRO A 1014 -33.66 11.58 14.87
N VAL A 1015 -32.58 11.28 14.14
CA VAL A 1015 -32.64 10.96 12.70
C VAL A 1015 -33.30 9.60 12.50
N TYR A 1016 -32.84 8.60 13.25
CA TYR A 1016 -33.41 7.26 13.20
C TYR A 1016 -34.85 7.21 13.77
N GLU A 1017 -35.20 8.04 14.76
CA GLU A 1017 -36.59 8.20 15.21
C GLU A 1017 -37.51 8.68 14.08
N ARG A 1018 -37.11 9.73 13.33
CA ARG A 1018 -37.87 10.20 12.15
C ARG A 1018 -37.97 9.12 11.07
N MET A 1019 -36.91 8.34 10.86
CA MET A 1019 -36.90 7.22 9.93
C MET A 1019 -37.91 6.13 10.35
N LEU A 1020 -37.97 5.78 11.63
CA LEU A 1020 -38.96 4.84 12.16
C LEU A 1020 -40.40 5.34 11.99
N GLU A 1021 -40.65 6.63 12.26
CA GLU A 1021 -41.97 7.23 12.03
C GLU A 1021 -42.37 7.17 10.55
N TRP A 1022 -41.43 7.42 9.65
CA TRP A 1022 -41.64 7.32 8.21
C TRP A 1022 -41.91 5.87 7.76
N ALA A 1023 -41.20 4.88 8.30
CA ALA A 1023 -41.35 3.47 7.91
C ALA A 1023 -42.60 2.80 8.50
N ARG A 1024 -43.24 3.40 9.52
CA ARG A 1024 -44.46 2.89 10.17
C ARG A 1024 -45.76 3.54 9.69
N ARG A 1025 -45.67 4.60 8.89
CA ARG A 1025 -46.82 5.26 8.25
C ARG A 1025 -47.42 4.40 7.18
#